data_AF-A0A924DDQ5-F1
#
_entry.id   AF-A0A924DDQ5-F1
#
_cell.length_a   1.000
_cell.length_b   1.000
_cell.length_c   1.000
_cell.angle_alpha   90.00
_cell.angle_beta   90.00
_cell.angle_gamma   90.00
#
_symmetry.space_group_name_H-M   'P 1'
#
loop_
_entity.id
_entity.type
_entity.pdbx_description
1 polymer ?
#
loop_
_entity_poly.entity_id
_entity_poly.type
_entity_poly.pdbx_seq_one_letter_code
_entity_poly.pdbx_strand_id
1 'polypeptide(L)'
;MPLHIARSKPEAQLSSGATGVQWHGSFFVHHSLAHVNRELTLALLANSAFANRFNLTIDPYEPSTFDPSSDPRYSALASRVDLSHEDTRLTVRHRWPPKFDAVKDGKLVLIQPWEFGSIPKEWVGKINDSVDQVWVPSNFVRECYLEGGVPADKVVVVPNGVNTDRFHAGAAENSDVARLWERGPGGNTWIKPDTYKFLFVGGTLTRKGIDILLDAFDRAFSAKDDVVLLVKDFGATSFYSNQGMNSLVRALQVKPGGSKIVYITDELSEEDIAALYATADCLVHPYRGEGYGMPIAEAMATGKPTIVTEFGAALDFANETNSYLIPAKMQYLNERLVSGMETVDQPYWAEPSRDALIQTLRSVVANRDAAKALGAKAAQDIRNHHTWGHAAEIATANLLEIESAPQRVVTKSAGSTLGLGSLSIGSINVLGRAISTTSTESDAEKEFERRKQSALAETRKGDTTKALELLEALHGEREDDWDLINALAVTSYQTGNTQRALEMFRKGIQVAPNPRDFHHNLAFILNETGEHEEALDNALIALDYSIENMDIRSTVEKARQGLVGMAAVIQWQAANGGQTQASTDSSTLSRLMHQISLADEALKSCDEHDAEIDRIREAARVADAKPRLSLCMIVKNEERFLRNCLESVKNLVDEIVIVDTGSTDRTMDIAREYGAKIIQHAWNEDFSEARNISLKHATGNWALWLDADEEIAPDSGRHFRSAMENAPSTLGGFLCMFQNWLTSTTRKKGSEIAVHHALRLFRLQPGVAFEGRIHEQNLRSLQELGYEYGKVEGLVIDHFGYAGEIMSIRNKHERFITMLKREVEENPIDEFRNFQVFNLGNAYFTAGDWENAYKYLSEAAKKADSNEEYTVTLFIELIACCHRLLRPEEGIEAYEQCCELGVKHAGIIFGYGYCLLYLKKYKEAETAFRETMRLGAEDKSVYAKSGDVGIGTFKAFYGLALALVGLERHEESIKPCLDALHLQPTMLEARYLLSLSYSHEKRWADAIQELRICLEHNPQHLESIRDLGKLNLILRDYAAALPYLRRTSQMSHTDAENLAGLAEACEKLELIDEAREAYERLRLLKPNSAEVCVNLGRLLAQIGEEAEAVDLYADAIQINPGYGNAYFNAGDLLYKMGYFDRAAETYLAGLQVEPQNAMGFFTLGNCLVQTEAYEAAVVSYETALAQDPRLVAAQSNLEMAQELLMAKAA
;
A
#
# COMPACT_ATOMS: atom_id res chain seq x y z
N MET A 1 -5.57 36.41 0.26
CA MET A 1 -6.51 37.19 1.10
C MET A 1 -7.86 36.51 1.03
N PRO A 2 -8.46 36.07 2.14
CA PRO A 2 -9.85 35.62 2.12
C PRO A 2 -10.75 36.81 1.79
N LEU A 3 -11.65 36.63 0.83
CA LEU A 3 -12.65 37.63 0.46
C LEU A 3 -13.61 37.79 1.65
N HIS A 4 -13.45 38.84 2.45
CA HIS A 4 -14.47 39.28 3.40
C HIS A 4 -15.72 39.66 2.59
N ILE A 5 -16.74 38.81 2.62
CA ILE A 5 -18.08 39.13 2.09
C ILE A 5 -18.73 40.11 3.07
N ALA A 6 -18.37 41.38 2.96
CA ALA A 6 -19.03 42.49 3.63
C ALA A 6 -19.94 43.22 2.63
N ARG A 7 -21.12 42.65 2.38
CA ARG A 7 -22.30 43.37 1.87
C ARG A 7 -23.52 42.85 2.63
N SER A 8 -24.38 43.77 3.06
CA SER A 8 -25.62 43.52 3.81
C SER A 8 -26.36 42.29 3.27
N LYS A 9 -26.32 41.18 4.03
CA LYS A 9 -27.05 39.94 3.69
C LYS A 9 -28.56 40.26 3.71
N PRO A 10 -29.33 39.91 2.67
CA PRO A 10 -30.79 39.84 2.81
C PRO A 10 -31.10 38.81 3.91
N GLU A 11 -31.79 39.22 4.98
CA GLU A 11 -32.17 38.29 6.05
C GLU A 11 -33.15 37.24 5.50
N ALA A 12 -32.77 35.96 5.59
CA ALA A 12 -33.68 34.87 5.29
C ALA A 12 -34.78 34.84 6.37
N GLN A 13 -36.06 34.97 5.96
CA GLN A 13 -37.19 34.79 6.88
C GLN A 13 -37.33 33.31 7.23
N LEU A 14 -36.82 32.92 8.40
CA LEU A 14 -37.01 31.59 8.97
C LEU A 14 -38.42 31.50 9.56
N SER A 15 -39.14 30.41 9.30
CA SER A 15 -40.52 30.25 9.74
C SER A 15 -40.60 29.84 11.21
N SER A 16 -41.46 30.49 12.00
CA SER A 16 -41.64 30.17 13.42
C SER A 16 -42.36 28.81 13.57
N GLY A 17 -41.70 27.83 14.20
CA GLY A 17 -42.26 26.50 14.46
C GLY A 17 -41.83 25.40 13.48
N ALA A 18 -41.02 25.72 12.46
CA ALA A 18 -40.35 24.73 11.63
C ALA A 18 -39.11 24.15 12.33
N THR A 19 -38.79 22.91 12.00
CA THR A 19 -37.66 22.20 12.60
C THR A 19 -36.34 22.62 11.94
N GLY A 20 -35.32 22.91 12.74
CA GLY A 20 -34.00 23.29 12.22
C GLY A 20 -33.28 22.10 11.60
N VAL A 21 -32.87 22.24 10.33
CA VAL A 21 -31.98 21.34 9.61
C VAL A 21 -30.66 22.05 9.36
N GLN A 22 -29.61 21.65 10.07
CA GLN A 22 -28.27 22.18 9.85
C GLN A 22 -27.52 21.32 8.82
N TRP A 23 -27.06 21.94 7.73
CA TRP A 23 -26.28 21.27 6.70
C TRP A 23 -24.80 21.59 6.88
N HIS A 24 -24.03 20.61 7.38
CA HIS A 24 -22.59 20.72 7.59
C HIS A 24 -21.81 20.15 6.40
N GLY A 25 -21.14 21.01 5.64
CA GLY A 25 -20.37 20.57 4.47
C GLY A 25 -19.84 21.72 3.61
N SER A 26 -19.14 21.38 2.54
CA SER A 26 -18.58 22.35 1.59
C SER A 26 -19.66 22.92 0.67
N PHE A 27 -19.63 24.23 0.36
CA PHE A 27 -20.62 24.88 -0.53
C PHE A 27 -19.99 25.71 -1.64
N PHE A 28 -19.24 26.76 -1.34
CA PHE A 28 -18.75 27.70 -2.37
C PHE A 28 -17.30 27.43 -2.76
N VAL A 29 -17.03 26.17 -3.13
CA VAL A 29 -15.73 25.67 -3.59
C VAL A 29 -15.86 24.78 -4.82
N HIS A 30 -14.79 24.66 -5.61
CA HIS A 30 -14.78 23.98 -6.91
C HIS A 30 -14.43 22.48 -6.80
N HIS A 31 -15.26 21.70 -6.11
CA HIS A 31 -15.19 20.24 -6.15
C HIS A 31 -16.59 19.59 -6.06
N SER A 32 -16.67 18.29 -6.35
CA SER A 32 -17.93 17.57 -6.51
C SER A 32 -18.81 17.54 -5.25
N LEU A 33 -18.24 17.33 -4.05
CA LEU A 33 -19.03 17.34 -2.80
C LEU A 33 -19.76 18.69 -2.61
N ALA A 34 -19.09 19.80 -2.91
CA ALA A 34 -19.67 21.12 -2.82
C ALA A 34 -20.76 21.35 -3.87
N HIS A 35 -20.57 20.83 -5.09
CA HIS A 35 -21.60 20.87 -6.13
C HIS A 35 -22.87 20.10 -5.71
N VAL A 36 -22.73 18.88 -5.19
CA VAL A 36 -23.86 18.08 -4.67
C VAL A 36 -24.58 18.82 -3.55
N ASN A 37 -23.86 19.39 -2.59
CA ASN A 37 -24.46 20.17 -1.50
C ASN A 37 -25.26 21.36 -2.02
N ARG A 38 -24.70 22.15 -2.96
CA ARG A 38 -25.39 23.31 -3.55
C ARG A 38 -26.67 22.89 -4.27
N GLU A 39 -26.59 21.94 -5.19
CA GLU A 39 -27.74 21.59 -6.03
C GLU A 39 -28.84 20.87 -5.26
N LEU A 40 -28.50 19.94 -4.35
CA LEU A 40 -29.49 19.26 -3.52
C LEU A 40 -30.20 20.23 -2.56
N THR A 41 -29.46 21.15 -1.93
CA THR A 41 -30.10 22.13 -1.02
C THR A 41 -30.92 23.18 -1.76
N LEU A 42 -30.52 23.61 -2.95
CA LEU A 42 -31.36 24.46 -3.80
C LEU A 42 -32.68 23.74 -4.15
N ALA A 43 -32.61 22.47 -4.52
CA ALA A 43 -33.80 21.68 -4.83
C ALA A 43 -34.68 21.43 -3.59
N LEU A 44 -34.09 21.22 -2.41
CA LEU A 44 -34.84 21.16 -1.14
C LEU A 44 -35.56 22.48 -0.84
N LEU A 45 -34.91 23.63 -1.04
CA LEU A 45 -35.54 24.93 -0.85
C LEU A 45 -36.67 25.20 -1.86
N ALA A 46 -36.59 24.64 -3.06
CA ALA A 46 -37.65 24.69 -4.05
C ALA A 46 -38.78 23.68 -3.78
N ASN A 47 -38.52 22.63 -3.00
CA ASN A 47 -39.51 21.63 -2.62
C ASN A 47 -40.45 22.18 -1.53
N SER A 48 -41.73 22.37 -1.85
CA SER A 48 -42.71 22.93 -0.92
C SER A 48 -42.92 22.09 0.34
N ALA A 49 -42.79 20.77 0.28
CA ALA A 49 -42.94 19.92 1.46
C ALA A 49 -41.79 20.13 2.45
N PHE A 50 -40.57 20.33 1.94
CA PHE A 50 -39.42 20.68 2.77
C PHE A 50 -39.53 22.10 3.31
N ALA A 51 -39.72 23.09 2.43
CA ALA A 51 -39.73 24.51 2.78
C ALA A 51 -40.83 24.90 3.79
N ASN A 52 -41.95 24.15 3.82
CA ASN A 52 -43.03 24.38 4.78
C ASN A 52 -42.77 23.73 6.15
N ARG A 53 -41.85 22.75 6.26
CA ARG A 53 -41.62 21.98 7.49
C ARG A 53 -40.28 22.28 8.15
N PHE A 54 -39.26 22.59 7.37
CA PHE A 54 -37.87 22.68 7.81
C PHE A 54 -37.26 24.04 7.53
N ASN A 55 -36.46 24.51 8.49
CA ASN A 55 -35.60 25.68 8.35
C ASN A 55 -34.17 25.21 8.07
N LEU A 56 -33.68 25.41 6.85
CA LEU A 56 -32.32 25.05 6.44
C LEU A 56 -31.32 26.14 6.87
N THR A 57 -30.29 25.75 7.64
CA THR A 57 -29.08 26.54 7.89
C THR A 57 -27.86 25.82 7.32
N ILE A 58 -26.83 26.59 6.95
CA ILE A 58 -25.60 26.07 6.35
C ILE A 58 -24.44 26.36 7.28
N ASP A 59 -23.73 25.30 7.66
CA ASP A 59 -22.48 25.34 8.42
C ASP A 59 -21.33 24.91 7.48
N PRO A 60 -20.63 25.87 6.85
CA PRO A 60 -19.62 25.57 5.87
C PRO A 60 -18.41 24.88 6.51
N TYR A 61 -18.06 23.70 6.00
CA TYR A 61 -16.89 22.95 6.46
C TYR A 61 -15.56 23.65 6.11
N GLU A 62 -15.51 24.35 4.97
CA GLU A 62 -14.29 24.97 4.44
C GLU A 62 -14.56 26.37 3.89
N PRO A 63 -13.53 27.26 3.86
CA PRO A 63 -13.70 28.62 3.37
C PRO A 63 -14.03 28.66 1.88
N SER A 64 -14.86 29.64 1.49
CA SER A 64 -15.28 29.83 0.10
C SER A 64 -14.10 30.21 -0.81
N THR A 65 -14.00 29.58 -1.99
CA THR A 65 -13.00 29.91 -3.02
C THR A 65 -13.57 30.78 -4.14
N PHE A 66 -14.89 30.87 -4.27
CA PHE A 66 -15.55 31.77 -5.21
C PHE A 66 -16.71 32.54 -4.56
N ASP A 67 -17.03 33.70 -5.13
CA ASP A 67 -18.12 34.56 -4.65
C ASP A 67 -19.48 33.98 -5.07
N PRO A 68 -20.40 33.68 -4.13
CA PRO A 68 -21.73 33.16 -4.46
C PRO A 68 -22.57 34.12 -5.32
N SER A 69 -22.24 35.41 -5.39
CA SER A 69 -22.90 36.36 -6.30
C SER A 69 -22.64 36.09 -7.79
N SER A 70 -21.71 35.18 -8.12
CA SER A 70 -21.45 34.73 -9.49
C SER A 70 -22.62 34.00 -10.16
N ASP A 71 -23.48 33.32 -9.39
CA ASP A 71 -24.70 32.68 -9.87
C ASP A 71 -25.88 33.17 -9.00
N PRO A 72 -26.89 33.86 -9.56
CA PRO A 72 -28.04 34.36 -8.82
C PRO A 72 -28.77 33.29 -7.99
N ARG A 73 -28.74 32.01 -8.39
CA ARG A 73 -29.37 30.92 -7.63
C ARG A 73 -28.76 30.77 -6.23
N TYR A 74 -27.46 31.03 -6.10
CA TYR A 74 -26.74 30.85 -4.85
C TYR A 74 -27.05 31.92 -3.79
N SER A 75 -27.77 32.99 -4.14
CA SER A 75 -28.19 34.00 -3.14
C SER A 75 -29.05 33.38 -2.04
N ALA A 76 -29.88 32.39 -2.38
CA ALA A 76 -30.72 31.66 -1.41
C ALA A 76 -29.89 30.81 -0.43
N LEU A 77 -28.74 30.29 -0.86
CA LEU A 77 -27.83 29.54 0.01
C LEU A 77 -26.97 30.49 0.85
N ALA A 78 -26.39 31.52 0.22
CA ALA A 78 -25.51 32.48 0.88
C ALA A 78 -26.21 33.22 2.05
N SER A 79 -27.51 33.48 1.94
CA SER A 79 -28.31 34.06 3.02
C SER A 79 -28.52 33.14 4.22
N ARG A 80 -28.15 31.86 4.13
CA ARG A 80 -28.34 30.82 5.16
C ARG A 80 -27.04 30.33 5.81
N VAL A 81 -25.90 30.86 5.36
CA VAL A 81 -24.57 30.55 5.90
C VAL A 81 -24.38 31.24 7.25
N ASP A 82 -23.91 30.46 8.22
CA ASP A 82 -23.61 30.88 9.61
C ASP A 82 -24.82 31.45 10.36
N LEU A 83 -26.03 31.02 9.98
CA LEU A 83 -27.22 31.28 10.77
C LEU A 83 -27.33 30.24 11.88
N SER A 84 -27.35 30.67 13.14
CA SER A 84 -27.71 29.81 14.25
C SER A 84 -29.23 29.66 14.33
N HIS A 85 -29.69 28.42 14.54
CA HIS A 85 -31.10 28.13 14.79
C HIS A 85 -31.19 27.41 16.15
N GLU A 86 -31.84 28.05 17.12
CA GLU A 86 -31.90 27.58 18.53
C GLU A 86 -32.49 26.16 18.67
N ASP A 87 -33.32 25.73 17.71
CA ASP A 87 -34.00 24.42 17.73
C ASP A 87 -33.51 23.48 16.60
N THR A 88 -32.20 23.42 16.36
CA THR A 88 -31.60 22.48 15.39
C THR A 88 -31.80 21.05 15.88
N ARG A 89 -32.64 20.27 15.19
CA ARG A 89 -32.94 18.87 15.55
C ARG A 89 -32.38 17.85 14.58
N LEU A 90 -32.05 18.26 13.37
CA LEU A 90 -31.51 17.39 12.32
C LEU A 90 -30.22 18.01 11.80
N THR A 91 -29.16 17.21 11.70
CA THR A 91 -27.91 17.59 11.06
C THR A 91 -27.64 16.69 9.88
N VAL A 92 -27.52 17.27 8.69
CA VAL A 92 -27.04 16.56 7.49
C VAL A 92 -25.57 16.90 7.30
N ARG A 93 -24.71 15.90 7.21
CA ARG A 93 -23.26 16.08 7.13
C ARG A 93 -22.69 15.42 5.87
N HIS A 94 -21.98 16.20 5.06
CA HIS A 94 -21.36 15.76 3.81
C HIS A 94 -19.99 16.42 3.63
N ARG A 95 -18.92 15.68 3.94
CA ARG A 95 -17.53 16.17 3.91
C ARG A 95 -16.53 15.03 3.79
N TRP A 96 -15.30 15.37 3.39
CA TRP A 96 -14.15 14.46 3.38
C TRP A 96 -12.96 15.06 4.16
N PRO A 97 -12.24 14.29 5.00
CA PRO A 97 -12.57 12.94 5.48
C PRO A 97 -13.92 12.88 6.22
N PRO A 98 -14.58 11.70 6.25
CA PRO A 98 -15.87 11.55 6.91
C PRO A 98 -15.74 11.70 8.42
N LYS A 99 -16.75 12.31 9.05
CA LYS A 99 -16.82 12.48 10.50
C LYS A 99 -18.12 11.87 11.01
N PHE A 100 -18.02 10.88 11.87
CA PHE A 100 -19.16 10.10 12.35
C PHE A 100 -19.66 10.54 13.73
N ASP A 101 -18.95 11.44 14.41
CA ASP A 101 -19.26 11.86 15.78
C ASP A 101 -20.71 12.31 15.92
N ALA A 102 -21.35 11.80 16.98
CA ALA A 102 -22.72 12.14 17.36
C ALA A 102 -22.87 13.66 17.53
N VAL A 103 -24.05 14.17 17.17
CA VAL A 103 -24.42 15.56 17.44
C VAL A 103 -24.95 15.68 18.87
N LYS A 104 -24.68 16.82 19.51
CA LYS A 104 -24.99 17.03 20.95
C LYS A 104 -26.50 16.96 21.21
N ASP A 105 -27.28 17.64 20.37
CA ASP A 105 -28.74 17.70 20.42
C ASP A 105 -29.28 17.46 19.00
N GLY A 106 -30.11 16.42 18.81
CA GLY A 106 -30.69 16.07 17.51
C GLY A 106 -30.21 14.75 16.90
N LYS A 107 -30.44 14.60 15.59
CA LYS A 107 -30.15 13.39 14.81
C LYS A 107 -29.16 13.67 13.69
N LEU A 108 -28.34 12.68 13.36
CA LEU A 108 -27.29 12.79 12.36
C LEU A 108 -27.60 11.97 11.12
N VAL A 109 -27.65 12.66 9.98
CA VAL A 109 -27.65 12.08 8.63
C VAL A 109 -26.27 12.29 8.01
N LEU A 110 -25.67 11.22 7.49
CA LEU A 110 -24.42 11.29 6.73
C LEU A 110 -24.67 11.06 5.25
N ILE A 111 -24.20 11.97 4.39
CA ILE A 111 -24.09 11.68 2.96
C ILE A 111 -22.69 11.11 2.73
N GLN A 112 -22.58 9.84 2.37
CA GLN A 112 -21.29 9.17 2.25
C GLN A 112 -21.23 8.25 1.02
N PRO A 113 -20.61 8.70 -0.10
CA PRO A 113 -20.37 7.84 -1.25
C PRO A 113 -19.20 6.87 -1.00
N TRP A 114 -19.19 5.76 -1.76
CA TRP A 114 -18.12 4.76 -1.79
C TRP A 114 -18.06 4.09 -3.16
N GLU A 115 -16.89 3.63 -3.62
CA GLU A 115 -16.73 3.09 -4.97
C GLU A 115 -15.98 1.74 -5.07
N PHE A 116 -15.58 1.14 -3.93
CA PHE A 116 -14.64 0.02 -3.89
C PHE A 116 -15.27 -1.31 -3.40
N GLY A 117 -16.60 -1.45 -3.51
CA GLY A 117 -17.30 -2.60 -2.97
C GLY A 117 -17.26 -2.57 -1.44
N SER A 118 -16.41 -3.40 -0.85
CA SER A 118 -16.17 -3.46 0.60
C SER A 118 -15.85 -2.10 1.23
N ILE A 119 -16.64 -1.68 2.23
CA ILE A 119 -16.48 -0.41 2.95
C ILE A 119 -15.40 -0.48 4.05
N PRO A 120 -14.86 0.66 4.52
CA PRO A 120 -13.91 0.68 5.62
C PRO A 120 -14.50 0.11 6.91
N LYS A 121 -13.76 -0.79 7.54
CA LYS A 121 -14.14 -1.50 8.79
C LYS A 121 -14.43 -0.53 9.93
N GLU A 122 -13.64 0.54 10.04
CA GLU A 122 -13.82 1.57 11.06
C GLU A 122 -15.15 2.34 10.92
N TRP A 123 -15.68 2.45 9.70
CA TRP A 123 -16.94 3.18 9.46
C TRP A 123 -18.13 2.42 10.03
N VAL A 124 -18.13 1.08 9.96
CA VAL A 124 -19.28 0.25 10.38
C VAL A 124 -19.64 0.50 11.84
N GLY A 125 -18.68 0.39 12.75
CA GLY A 125 -18.91 0.62 14.18
C GLY A 125 -19.40 2.04 14.45
N LYS A 126 -18.73 3.04 13.85
CA LYS A 126 -19.07 4.45 14.03
C LYS A 126 -20.47 4.80 13.49
N ILE A 127 -20.85 4.26 12.33
CA ILE A 127 -22.18 4.44 11.76
C ILE A 127 -23.24 3.78 12.66
N ASN A 128 -22.95 2.59 13.16
CA ASN A 128 -23.87 1.87 14.04
C ASN A 128 -24.10 2.62 15.35
N ASP A 129 -23.06 3.24 15.89
CA ASP A 129 -23.10 3.90 17.19
C ASP A 129 -23.72 5.30 17.16
N SER A 130 -23.41 6.13 16.16
CA SER A 130 -23.68 7.58 16.24
C SER A 130 -24.42 8.20 15.05
N VAL A 131 -24.79 7.41 14.05
CA VAL A 131 -25.46 7.90 12.83
C VAL A 131 -26.88 7.36 12.76
N ASP A 132 -27.87 8.23 12.57
CA ASP A 132 -29.28 7.85 12.44
C ASP A 132 -29.57 7.31 11.05
N GLN A 133 -29.04 7.96 10.01
CA GLN A 133 -29.19 7.52 8.62
C GLN A 133 -27.96 7.85 7.77
N VAL A 134 -27.60 6.95 6.85
CA VAL A 134 -26.58 7.15 5.82
C VAL A 134 -27.28 7.25 4.48
N TRP A 135 -27.14 8.42 3.84
CA TRP A 135 -27.58 8.70 2.49
C TRP A 135 -26.47 8.33 1.53
N VAL A 136 -26.75 7.35 0.69
CA VAL A 136 -25.84 6.90 -0.37
C VAL A 136 -26.44 7.26 -1.73
N PRO A 137 -25.62 7.58 -2.74
CA PRO A 137 -26.12 8.13 -4.00
C PRO A 137 -26.65 7.08 -4.98
N SER A 138 -26.46 5.78 -4.74
CA SER A 138 -26.95 4.73 -5.65
C SER A 138 -27.24 3.42 -4.92
N ASN A 139 -28.02 2.55 -5.57
CA ASN A 139 -28.31 1.21 -5.05
C ASN A 139 -27.04 0.36 -4.92
N PHE A 140 -26.10 0.48 -5.85
CA PHE A 140 -24.80 -0.21 -5.74
C PHE A 140 -24.07 0.14 -4.45
N VAL A 141 -23.97 1.45 -4.12
CA VAL A 141 -23.33 1.90 -2.89
C VAL A 141 -24.12 1.46 -1.66
N ARG A 142 -25.45 1.40 -1.74
CA ARG A 142 -26.26 0.86 -0.66
C ARG A 142 -25.89 -0.60 -0.36
N GLU A 143 -25.84 -1.45 -1.37
CA GLU A 143 -25.49 -2.86 -1.19
C GLU A 143 -24.07 -3.01 -0.61
N CYS A 144 -23.11 -2.20 -1.02
CA CYS A 144 -21.77 -2.16 -0.42
C CYS A 144 -21.79 -1.95 1.11
N TYR A 145 -22.67 -1.05 1.60
CA TYR A 145 -22.81 -0.80 3.03
C TYR A 145 -23.52 -1.94 3.76
N LEU A 146 -24.52 -2.56 3.13
CA LEU A 146 -25.25 -3.69 3.71
C LEU A 146 -24.36 -4.93 3.83
N GLU A 147 -23.61 -5.25 2.77
CA GLU A 147 -22.59 -6.31 2.75
C GLU A 147 -21.50 -6.04 3.79
N GLY A 148 -21.14 -4.77 4.00
CA GLY A 148 -20.23 -4.33 5.05
C GLY A 148 -20.77 -4.43 6.48
N GLY A 149 -22.04 -4.81 6.66
CA GLY A 149 -22.64 -5.01 7.99
C GLY A 149 -23.29 -3.76 8.61
N VAL A 150 -23.58 -2.73 7.81
CA VAL A 150 -24.41 -1.61 8.26
C VAL A 150 -25.90 -2.00 8.17
N PRO A 151 -26.72 -1.78 9.22
CA PRO A 151 -28.13 -2.16 9.22
C PRO A 151 -28.93 -1.52 8.07
N ALA A 152 -29.81 -2.31 7.45
CA ALA A 152 -30.59 -1.90 6.29
C ALA A 152 -31.56 -0.74 6.54
N ASP A 153 -32.01 -0.56 7.78
CA ASP A 153 -32.83 0.57 8.22
C ASP A 153 -32.05 1.88 8.31
N LYS A 154 -30.71 1.82 8.37
CA LYS A 154 -29.85 3.00 8.40
C LYS A 154 -29.43 3.50 7.03
N VAL A 155 -29.39 2.67 5.99
CA VAL A 155 -28.82 3.03 4.69
C VAL A 155 -29.91 3.24 3.66
N VAL A 156 -30.06 4.48 3.18
CA VAL A 156 -31.07 4.86 2.19
C VAL A 156 -30.44 5.47 0.96
N VAL A 157 -31.05 5.20 -0.19
CA VAL A 157 -30.63 5.78 -1.46
C VAL A 157 -31.26 7.16 -1.61
N VAL A 158 -30.43 8.20 -1.58
CA VAL A 158 -30.79 9.56 -2.01
C VAL A 158 -29.94 9.83 -3.25
N PRO A 159 -30.47 9.58 -4.46
CA PRO A 159 -29.67 9.67 -5.67
C PRO A 159 -29.21 11.10 -5.91
N ASN A 160 -28.04 11.26 -6.51
CA ASN A 160 -27.68 12.57 -7.06
C ASN A 160 -28.62 12.89 -8.23
N GLY A 161 -28.75 14.18 -8.56
CA GLY A 161 -29.57 14.65 -9.67
C GLY A 161 -28.76 15.33 -10.75
N VAL A 162 -29.44 15.69 -11.84
CA VAL A 162 -28.93 16.57 -12.88
C VAL A 162 -29.78 17.84 -12.95
N ASN A 163 -29.12 18.99 -13.11
CA ASN A 163 -29.80 20.24 -13.43
C ASN A 163 -30.10 20.28 -14.93
N THR A 164 -31.30 19.83 -15.32
CA THR A 164 -31.68 19.70 -16.73
C THR A 164 -31.94 21.04 -17.44
N ASP A 165 -32.02 22.15 -16.70
CA ASP A 165 -32.08 23.50 -17.27
C ASP A 165 -30.71 23.95 -17.76
N ARG A 166 -29.63 23.46 -17.13
CA ARG A 166 -28.24 23.73 -17.52
C ARG A 166 -27.71 22.67 -18.49
N PHE A 167 -27.94 21.39 -18.19
CA PHE A 167 -27.51 20.26 -19.02
C PHE A 167 -28.61 19.88 -20.01
N HIS A 168 -28.67 20.60 -21.13
CA HIS A 168 -29.62 20.35 -22.23
C HIS A 168 -28.92 20.40 -23.60
N ALA A 169 -29.60 19.90 -24.64
CA ALA A 169 -29.02 19.77 -25.99
C ALA A 169 -28.57 21.11 -26.63
N GLY A 170 -29.14 22.23 -26.18
CA GLY A 170 -28.81 23.58 -26.66
C GLY A 170 -27.72 24.30 -25.86
N ALA A 171 -27.10 23.65 -24.86
CA ALA A 171 -26.15 24.28 -23.97
C ALA A 171 -24.90 24.84 -24.69
N ALA A 172 -24.58 24.33 -25.88
CA ALA A 172 -23.44 24.78 -26.68
C ALA A 172 -23.67 26.08 -27.48
N GLU A 173 -24.91 26.57 -27.61
CA GLU A 173 -25.24 27.68 -28.54
C GLU A 173 -24.57 29.02 -28.19
N ASN A 174 -24.15 29.21 -26.94
CA ASN A 174 -23.61 30.48 -26.42
C ASN A 174 -22.23 30.36 -25.75
N SER A 175 -21.50 29.24 -25.91
CA SER A 175 -20.18 29.04 -25.28
C SER A 175 -19.05 28.98 -26.32
N ASP A 176 -17.93 29.64 -26.01
CA ASP A 176 -16.70 29.58 -26.80
C ASP A 176 -16.04 28.18 -26.74
N VAL A 177 -16.45 27.32 -25.80
CA VAL A 177 -15.98 25.93 -25.68
C VAL A 177 -16.17 25.16 -26.97
N ALA A 178 -17.25 25.40 -27.71
CA ALA A 178 -17.55 24.75 -28.98
C ALA A 178 -16.47 24.99 -30.07
N ARG A 179 -15.60 26.00 -29.87
CA ARG A 179 -14.54 26.39 -30.81
C ARG A 179 -13.12 26.12 -30.28
N LEU A 180 -12.96 25.64 -29.04
CA LEU A 180 -11.65 25.47 -28.39
C LEU A 180 -10.68 24.60 -29.21
N TRP A 181 -11.19 23.58 -29.89
CA TRP A 181 -10.40 22.63 -30.65
C TRP A 181 -10.29 22.96 -32.15
N GLU A 182 -10.85 24.07 -32.62
CA GLU A 182 -10.67 24.57 -33.99
C GLU A 182 -9.28 25.19 -34.22
N ARG A 183 -8.51 25.42 -33.14
CA ARG A 183 -7.14 25.97 -33.16
C ARG A 183 -6.17 24.91 -32.64
N GLY A 184 -5.49 24.22 -33.56
CA GLY A 184 -4.45 23.27 -33.24
C GLY A 184 -3.11 23.89 -32.85
N PRO A 185 -2.11 23.07 -32.50
CA PRO A 185 -0.74 23.52 -32.29
C PRO A 185 -0.24 24.33 -33.50
N GLY A 186 0.23 25.55 -33.26
CA GLY A 186 0.67 26.47 -34.33
C GLY A 186 -0.44 27.24 -35.05
N GLY A 187 -1.69 27.18 -34.58
CA GLY A 187 -2.81 27.99 -35.12
C GLY A 187 -3.54 27.37 -36.32
N ASN A 188 -3.26 26.10 -36.67
CA ASN A 188 -3.92 25.40 -37.78
C ASN A 188 -5.18 24.66 -37.33
N THR A 189 -6.26 24.77 -38.11
CA THR A 189 -7.50 24.00 -37.91
C THR A 189 -7.31 22.56 -38.37
N TRP A 190 -7.33 21.60 -37.43
CA TRP A 190 -7.07 20.17 -37.71
C TRP A 190 -8.20 19.23 -37.24
N ILE A 191 -9.17 19.76 -36.49
CA ILE A 191 -10.44 19.11 -36.16
C ILE A 191 -11.53 19.85 -36.94
N LYS A 192 -12.22 19.13 -37.83
CA LYS A 192 -13.29 19.72 -38.63
C LYS A 192 -14.58 19.78 -37.79
N PRO A 193 -15.53 20.66 -38.13
CA PRO A 193 -16.82 20.72 -37.43
C PRO A 193 -17.55 19.36 -37.36
N ASP A 194 -17.45 18.56 -38.44
CA ASP A 194 -18.10 17.26 -38.63
C ASP A 194 -17.31 16.03 -38.14
N THR A 195 -16.07 16.23 -37.65
CA THR A 195 -15.26 15.20 -36.99
C THR A 195 -16.04 14.64 -35.79
N TYR A 196 -16.06 13.31 -35.63
CA TYR A 196 -16.79 12.66 -34.53
C TYR A 196 -16.03 12.80 -33.21
N LYS A 197 -16.68 13.33 -32.17
CA LYS A 197 -16.04 13.70 -30.89
C LYS A 197 -16.47 12.73 -29.79
N PHE A 198 -15.56 11.86 -29.38
CA PHE A 198 -15.70 11.13 -28.12
C PHE A 198 -15.24 12.02 -26.97
N LEU A 199 -15.91 11.92 -25.83
CA LEU A 199 -15.61 12.73 -24.65
C LEU A 199 -15.45 11.85 -23.41
N PHE A 200 -14.41 12.12 -22.64
CA PHE A 200 -14.22 11.64 -21.27
C PHE A 200 -14.12 12.85 -20.33
N VAL A 201 -14.89 12.81 -19.23
CA VAL A 201 -14.90 13.86 -18.21
C VAL A 201 -14.68 13.23 -16.84
N GLY A 202 -13.56 13.53 -16.21
CA GLY A 202 -13.17 12.96 -14.93
C GLY A 202 -11.66 13.04 -14.64
N GLY A 203 -11.27 12.76 -13.41
CA GLY A 203 -9.85 12.64 -13.06
C GLY A 203 -9.17 11.51 -13.85
N THR A 204 -7.91 11.69 -14.25
CA THR A 204 -7.12 10.67 -14.99
C THR A 204 -6.65 9.52 -14.08
N LEU A 205 -7.57 8.91 -13.33
CA LEU A 205 -7.32 7.87 -12.32
C LEU A 205 -7.64 6.47 -12.87
N THR A 206 -6.91 5.45 -12.42
CA THR A 206 -7.15 4.04 -12.80
C THR A 206 -8.59 3.59 -12.52
N ARG A 207 -9.19 4.00 -11.39
CA ARG A 207 -10.58 3.63 -11.07
C ARG A 207 -11.61 4.18 -12.07
N LYS A 208 -11.29 5.29 -12.75
CA LYS A 208 -12.15 5.92 -13.75
C LYS A 208 -11.97 5.28 -15.14
N GLY A 209 -11.00 4.36 -15.28
CA GLY A 209 -10.81 3.55 -16.50
C GLY A 209 -10.25 4.30 -17.71
N ILE A 210 -9.65 5.48 -17.51
CA ILE A 210 -9.08 6.26 -18.62
C ILE A 210 -7.98 5.49 -19.37
N ASP A 211 -7.25 4.62 -18.68
CA ASP A 211 -6.26 3.70 -19.28
C ASP A 211 -6.90 2.75 -20.29
N ILE A 212 -8.06 2.19 -19.95
CA ILE A 212 -8.84 1.30 -20.82
C ILE A 212 -9.32 2.09 -22.04
N LEU A 213 -9.83 3.31 -21.83
CA LEU A 213 -10.31 4.16 -22.92
C LEU A 213 -9.18 4.56 -23.87
N LEU A 214 -8.03 5.00 -23.36
CA LEU A 214 -6.91 5.44 -24.17
C LEU A 214 -6.35 4.28 -25.03
N ASP A 215 -6.17 3.10 -24.44
CA ASP A 215 -5.73 1.89 -25.17
C ASP A 215 -6.77 1.46 -26.22
N ALA A 216 -8.06 1.39 -25.84
CA ALA A 216 -9.13 1.03 -26.77
C ALA A 216 -9.25 2.05 -27.92
N PHE A 217 -9.15 3.35 -27.64
CA PHE A 217 -9.27 4.40 -28.65
C PHE A 217 -8.10 4.38 -29.64
N ASP A 218 -6.85 4.21 -29.16
CA ASP A 218 -5.65 4.12 -29.99
C ASP A 218 -5.61 2.84 -30.85
N ARG A 219 -6.25 1.75 -30.40
CA ARG A 219 -6.45 0.53 -31.20
C ARG A 219 -7.64 0.63 -32.16
N ALA A 220 -8.66 1.39 -31.79
CA ALA A 220 -9.85 1.56 -32.60
C ALA A 220 -9.58 2.45 -33.82
N PHE A 221 -8.78 3.51 -33.65
CA PHE A 221 -8.62 4.61 -34.60
C PHE A 221 -7.17 5.11 -34.73
N SER A 222 -6.90 5.83 -35.82
CA SER A 222 -5.60 6.40 -36.17
C SER A 222 -5.73 7.87 -36.60
N ALA A 223 -4.62 8.54 -36.93
CA ALA A 223 -4.64 9.91 -37.45
C ALA A 223 -5.47 10.08 -38.76
N LYS A 224 -5.72 8.98 -39.49
CA LYS A 224 -6.48 8.97 -40.75
C LYS A 224 -7.99 8.98 -40.54
N ASP A 225 -8.44 8.55 -39.37
CA ASP A 225 -9.86 8.48 -39.05
C ASP A 225 -10.38 9.87 -38.68
N ASP A 226 -11.61 10.20 -39.10
CA ASP A 226 -12.23 11.49 -38.81
C ASP A 226 -12.95 11.48 -37.45
N VAL A 227 -12.17 11.13 -36.43
CA VAL A 227 -12.61 10.99 -35.04
C VAL A 227 -11.58 11.65 -34.12
N VAL A 228 -12.04 12.12 -32.96
CA VAL A 228 -11.19 12.71 -31.92
C VAL A 228 -11.68 12.29 -30.54
N LEU A 229 -10.74 12.05 -29.62
CA LEU A 229 -11.03 11.87 -28.20
C LEU A 229 -10.70 13.15 -27.44
N LEU A 230 -11.71 13.72 -26.80
CA LEU A 230 -11.61 14.86 -25.90
C LEU A 230 -11.50 14.30 -24.47
N VAL A 231 -10.43 14.67 -23.76
CA VAL A 231 -10.20 14.26 -22.36
C VAL A 231 -10.20 15.51 -21.50
N LYS A 232 -11.22 15.68 -20.66
CA LYS A 232 -11.32 16.76 -19.68
C LYS A 232 -10.95 16.25 -18.28
N ASP A 233 -9.81 16.71 -17.77
CA ASP A 233 -9.29 16.34 -16.45
C ASP A 233 -9.60 17.41 -15.40
N PHE A 234 -9.97 16.99 -14.19
CA PHE A 234 -10.21 17.84 -13.01
C PHE A 234 -9.04 17.79 -11.98
N GLY A 235 -7.95 17.07 -12.29
CA GLY A 235 -6.86 16.71 -11.38
C GLY A 235 -5.53 17.44 -11.54
N ALA A 236 -5.35 18.35 -12.50
CA ALA A 236 -4.06 19.00 -12.75
C ALA A 236 -3.62 19.99 -11.64
N THR A 237 -4.56 20.52 -10.86
CA THR A 237 -4.32 21.52 -9.78
C THR A 237 -4.96 21.16 -8.43
N SER A 238 -5.69 20.03 -8.33
CA SER A 238 -6.46 19.64 -7.14
C SER A 238 -5.83 18.45 -6.38
N PHE A 239 -6.52 17.95 -5.35
CA PHE A 239 -6.14 16.86 -4.42
C PHE A 239 -5.56 15.58 -5.08
N TYR A 240 -5.69 15.41 -6.40
CA TYR A 240 -5.24 14.27 -7.20
C TYR A 240 -3.93 14.50 -7.99
N SER A 241 -3.23 15.62 -7.77
CA SER A 241 -2.11 16.10 -8.60
C SER A 241 -0.93 15.13 -8.80
N ASN A 242 -0.81 14.07 -7.97
CA ASN A 242 0.26 13.06 -8.05
C ASN A 242 -0.20 11.64 -8.44
N GLN A 243 -1.49 11.43 -8.79
CA GLN A 243 -2.04 10.10 -9.12
C GLN A 243 -2.58 9.97 -10.56
N GLY A 244 -2.55 11.07 -11.33
CA GLY A 244 -3.12 11.13 -12.68
C GLY A 244 -2.24 10.53 -13.79
N MET A 245 -2.85 10.01 -14.85
CA MET A 245 -2.18 9.42 -16.03
C MET A 245 -1.82 10.46 -17.10
N ASN A 246 -1.45 11.67 -16.69
CA ASN A 246 -1.19 12.82 -17.56
C ASN A 246 -0.09 12.55 -18.60
N SER A 247 0.94 11.80 -18.19
CA SER A 247 2.05 11.38 -19.05
C SER A 247 1.59 10.46 -20.19
N LEU A 248 0.67 9.54 -19.92
CA LEU A 248 0.12 8.62 -20.93
C LEU A 248 -0.70 9.37 -21.98
N VAL A 249 -1.58 10.28 -21.55
CA VAL A 249 -2.37 11.12 -22.47
C VAL A 249 -1.43 11.91 -23.39
N ARG A 250 -0.41 12.56 -22.81
CA ARG A 250 0.57 13.35 -23.57
C ARG A 250 1.41 12.49 -24.52
N ALA A 251 1.80 11.28 -24.11
CA ALA A 251 2.55 10.36 -24.96
C ALA A 251 1.75 9.94 -26.20
N LEU A 252 0.44 9.68 -26.05
CA LEU A 252 -0.43 9.36 -27.18
C LEU A 252 -0.67 10.57 -28.09
N GLN A 253 -0.74 11.80 -27.55
CA GLN A 253 -0.87 13.02 -28.36
C GLN A 253 0.32 13.25 -29.32
N VAL A 254 1.53 12.81 -28.95
CA VAL A 254 2.74 13.01 -29.76
C VAL A 254 3.14 11.79 -30.60
N LYS A 255 2.37 10.69 -30.51
CA LYS A 255 2.62 9.45 -31.24
C LYS A 255 2.49 9.68 -32.76
N PRO A 256 3.55 9.44 -33.57
CA PRO A 256 3.46 9.61 -35.02
C PRO A 256 2.37 8.71 -35.63
N GLY A 257 1.42 9.32 -36.36
CA GLY A 257 0.28 8.60 -36.93
C GLY A 257 -0.77 8.11 -35.93
N GLY A 258 -0.62 8.47 -34.65
CA GLY A 258 -1.55 8.11 -33.56
C GLY A 258 -2.93 8.77 -33.70
N SER A 259 -3.88 8.26 -32.93
CA SER A 259 -5.24 8.79 -32.86
C SER A 259 -5.27 10.25 -32.37
N LYS A 260 -6.28 11.03 -32.79
CA LYS A 260 -6.38 12.45 -32.41
C LYS A 260 -6.92 12.57 -30.98
N ILE A 261 -6.12 13.15 -30.09
CA ILE A 261 -6.51 13.37 -28.69
C ILE A 261 -6.35 14.85 -28.31
N VAL A 262 -7.40 15.45 -27.76
CA VAL A 262 -7.38 16.80 -27.18
C VAL A 262 -7.43 16.67 -25.67
N TYR A 263 -6.43 17.23 -24.98
CA TYR A 263 -6.34 17.17 -23.54
C TYR A 263 -6.64 18.53 -22.91
N ILE A 264 -7.71 18.60 -22.12
CA ILE A 264 -8.25 19.82 -21.52
C ILE A 264 -7.98 19.78 -20.02
N THR A 265 -7.03 20.60 -19.57
CA THR A 265 -6.68 20.73 -18.14
C THR A 265 -7.22 22.01 -17.51
N ASP A 266 -7.67 22.97 -18.31
CA ASP A 266 -8.19 24.26 -17.84
C ASP A 266 -9.44 24.08 -16.99
N GLU A 267 -9.61 24.87 -15.94
CA GLU A 267 -10.86 24.92 -15.17
C GLU A 267 -11.97 25.50 -16.06
N LEU A 268 -13.10 24.80 -16.11
CA LEU A 268 -14.27 25.19 -16.90
C LEU A 268 -15.41 25.50 -15.94
N SER A 269 -16.21 26.53 -16.24
CA SER A 269 -17.45 26.81 -15.52
C SER A 269 -18.48 25.68 -15.71
N GLU A 270 -19.53 25.68 -14.92
CA GLU A 270 -20.61 24.69 -15.09
C GLU A 270 -21.33 24.86 -16.45
N GLU A 271 -21.46 26.11 -16.94
CA GLU A 271 -21.96 26.40 -18.29
C GLU A 271 -21.04 25.84 -19.38
N ASP A 272 -19.73 26.00 -19.22
CA ASP A 272 -18.74 25.51 -20.18
C ASP A 272 -18.63 23.99 -20.20
N ILE A 273 -18.81 23.33 -19.05
CA ILE A 273 -18.92 21.87 -18.96
C ILE A 273 -20.20 21.37 -19.64
N ALA A 274 -21.34 22.04 -19.41
CA ALA A 274 -22.59 21.69 -20.10
C ALA A 274 -22.47 21.86 -21.63
N ALA A 275 -21.82 22.94 -22.09
CA ALA A 275 -21.51 23.16 -23.49
C ALA A 275 -20.56 22.08 -24.05
N LEU A 276 -19.56 21.65 -23.27
CA LEU A 276 -18.63 20.58 -23.66
C LEU A 276 -19.37 19.26 -23.93
N TYR A 277 -20.25 18.84 -23.00
CA TYR A 277 -21.10 17.66 -23.20
C TYR A 277 -22.00 17.82 -24.43
N ALA A 278 -22.69 18.96 -24.56
CA ALA A 278 -23.60 19.22 -25.68
C ALA A 278 -22.87 19.26 -27.04
N THR A 279 -21.56 19.51 -27.06
CA THR A 279 -20.77 19.54 -28.29
C THR A 279 -20.16 18.19 -28.65
N ALA A 280 -19.95 17.30 -27.68
CA ALA A 280 -19.50 15.93 -27.96
C ALA A 280 -20.56 15.13 -28.74
N ASP A 281 -20.11 14.11 -29.47
CA ASP A 281 -21.02 13.17 -30.15
C ASP A 281 -21.33 11.95 -29.27
N CYS A 282 -20.42 11.56 -28.38
CA CYS A 282 -20.61 10.45 -27.45
C CYS A 282 -19.71 10.62 -26.21
N LEU A 283 -20.27 10.39 -25.01
CA LEU A 283 -19.46 10.25 -23.79
C LEU A 283 -19.00 8.79 -23.66
N VAL A 284 -17.78 8.58 -23.17
CA VAL A 284 -17.24 7.24 -22.89
C VAL A 284 -16.67 7.20 -21.49
N HIS A 285 -17.14 6.25 -20.68
CA HIS A 285 -16.76 6.12 -19.28
C HIS A 285 -16.63 4.63 -18.90
N PRO A 286 -15.53 3.97 -19.28
CA PRO A 286 -15.28 2.57 -18.96
C PRO A 286 -14.71 2.45 -17.55
N TYR A 287 -15.41 2.99 -16.56
CA TYR A 287 -14.93 3.03 -15.18
C TYR A 287 -14.83 1.63 -14.58
N ARG A 288 -13.96 1.50 -13.59
CA ARG A 288 -13.88 0.34 -12.70
C ARG A 288 -14.76 0.50 -11.46
N GLY A 289 -14.80 1.72 -10.90
CA GLY A 289 -15.67 2.06 -9.76
C GLY A 289 -16.13 3.52 -9.76
N GLU A 290 -17.43 3.72 -9.55
CA GLU A 290 -18.10 5.01 -9.41
C GLU A 290 -19.15 4.97 -8.30
N GLY A 291 -19.34 6.09 -7.60
CA GLY A 291 -20.35 6.20 -6.54
C GLY A 291 -21.73 6.56 -7.08
N TYR A 292 -21.76 7.31 -8.19
CA TYR A 292 -22.97 7.65 -8.95
C TYR A 292 -22.69 7.77 -10.44
N GLY A 293 -21.62 8.49 -10.81
CA GLY A 293 -21.28 8.77 -12.20
C GLY A 293 -21.95 10.03 -12.77
N MET A 294 -21.92 11.16 -12.03
CA MET A 294 -22.54 12.42 -12.49
C MET A 294 -22.16 12.83 -13.92
N PRO A 295 -20.90 12.73 -14.38
CA PRO A 295 -20.57 13.06 -15.76
C PRO A 295 -21.36 12.27 -16.81
N ILE A 296 -21.75 11.04 -16.49
CA ILE A 296 -22.54 10.17 -17.34
C ILE A 296 -23.99 10.69 -17.40
N ALA A 297 -24.60 10.95 -16.24
CA ALA A 297 -25.96 11.47 -16.16
C ALA A 297 -26.09 12.86 -16.81
N GLU A 298 -25.11 13.74 -16.60
CA GLU A 298 -25.03 15.07 -17.22
C GLU A 298 -24.95 14.98 -18.75
N ALA A 299 -24.10 14.12 -19.29
CA ALA A 299 -24.01 13.91 -20.73
C ALA A 299 -25.31 13.34 -21.31
N MET A 300 -25.93 12.37 -20.62
CA MET A 300 -27.23 11.82 -21.00
C MET A 300 -28.30 12.92 -21.06
N ALA A 301 -28.35 13.84 -20.09
CA ALA A 301 -29.30 14.96 -20.07
C ALA A 301 -29.17 15.89 -21.29
N THR A 302 -27.95 16.08 -21.80
CA THR A 302 -27.69 16.86 -23.04
C THR A 302 -28.09 16.13 -24.32
N GLY A 303 -28.63 14.91 -24.24
CA GLY A 303 -29.08 14.14 -25.40
C GLY A 303 -27.98 13.35 -26.09
N LYS A 304 -26.84 13.14 -25.42
CA LYS A 304 -25.71 12.40 -26.00
C LYS A 304 -25.74 10.94 -25.60
N PRO A 305 -25.45 10.02 -26.53
CA PRO A 305 -25.23 8.63 -26.19
C PRO A 305 -24.02 8.51 -25.26
N THR A 306 -24.10 7.57 -24.33
CA THR A 306 -23.05 7.24 -23.40
C THR A 306 -22.63 5.79 -23.58
N ILE A 307 -21.33 5.53 -23.51
CA ILE A 307 -20.75 4.19 -23.44
C ILE A 307 -20.22 4.01 -22.01
N VAL A 308 -20.77 3.06 -21.27
CA VAL A 308 -20.61 2.94 -19.82
C VAL A 308 -20.35 1.50 -19.42
N THR A 309 -19.58 1.26 -18.38
CA THR A 309 -19.38 -0.07 -17.80
C THR A 309 -20.70 -0.69 -17.34
N GLU A 310 -20.93 -1.97 -17.68
CA GLU A 310 -22.05 -2.79 -17.21
C GLU A 310 -21.84 -3.26 -15.75
N PHE A 311 -21.59 -2.32 -14.84
CA PHE A 311 -21.35 -2.59 -13.43
C PHE A 311 -21.48 -1.32 -12.59
N GLY A 312 -21.92 -1.43 -11.34
CA GLY A 312 -21.82 -0.36 -10.36
C GLY A 312 -22.90 0.72 -10.49
N ALA A 313 -22.61 1.90 -9.93
CA ALA A 313 -23.62 2.92 -9.64
C ALA A 313 -24.34 3.52 -10.85
N ALA A 314 -23.70 3.59 -12.03
CA ALA A 314 -24.34 4.20 -13.19
C ALA A 314 -25.55 3.40 -13.70
N LEU A 315 -25.67 2.12 -13.33
CA LEU A 315 -26.79 1.26 -13.73
C LEU A 315 -28.14 1.70 -13.13
N ASP A 316 -28.14 2.59 -12.13
CA ASP A 316 -29.36 3.21 -11.61
C ASP A 316 -30.07 4.08 -12.67
N PHE A 317 -29.36 4.57 -13.70
CA PHE A 317 -29.92 5.39 -14.77
C PHE A 317 -29.49 4.98 -16.19
N ALA A 318 -28.36 4.27 -16.34
CA ALA A 318 -27.85 3.76 -17.60
C ALA A 318 -28.22 2.28 -17.79
N ASN A 319 -28.88 1.94 -18.90
CA ASN A 319 -29.29 0.57 -19.23
C ASN A 319 -29.24 0.34 -20.74
N GLU A 320 -29.49 -0.90 -21.18
CA GLU A 320 -29.41 -1.31 -22.60
C GLU A 320 -30.33 -0.50 -23.54
N THR A 321 -31.38 0.15 -23.01
CA THR A 321 -32.36 0.89 -23.82
C THR A 321 -32.00 2.36 -24.02
N ASN A 322 -31.06 2.89 -23.23
CA ASN A 322 -30.67 4.30 -23.24
C ASN A 322 -29.15 4.56 -23.25
N SER A 323 -28.32 3.52 -23.12
CA SER A 323 -26.86 3.61 -23.08
C SER A 323 -26.23 2.40 -23.77
N TYR A 324 -24.96 2.50 -24.16
CA TYR A 324 -24.17 1.36 -24.60
C TYR A 324 -23.40 0.78 -23.41
N LEU A 325 -23.72 -0.45 -23.02
CA LEU A 325 -23.09 -1.11 -21.88
C LEU A 325 -21.84 -1.90 -22.33
N ILE A 326 -20.74 -1.75 -21.60
CA ILE A 326 -19.50 -2.50 -21.79
C ILE A 326 -19.50 -3.66 -20.79
N PRO A 327 -19.50 -4.92 -21.24
CA PRO A 327 -19.38 -6.06 -20.35
C PRO A 327 -18.13 -5.95 -19.49
N ALA A 328 -18.26 -6.25 -18.20
CA ALA A 328 -17.16 -6.19 -17.25
C ALA A 328 -17.12 -7.42 -16.35
N LYS A 329 -15.92 -7.72 -15.85
CA LYS A 329 -15.72 -8.77 -14.84
C LYS A 329 -15.42 -8.12 -13.50
N MET A 330 -16.02 -8.63 -12.43
CA MET A 330 -15.63 -8.22 -11.09
C MET A 330 -14.21 -8.69 -10.80
N GLN A 331 -13.39 -7.80 -10.25
CA GLN A 331 -12.01 -8.05 -9.87
C GLN A 331 -11.78 -7.55 -8.45
N TYR A 332 -11.29 -8.43 -7.59
CA TYR A 332 -10.86 -8.09 -6.24
C TYR A 332 -9.48 -7.39 -6.29
N LEU A 333 -9.30 -6.40 -5.43
CA LEU A 333 -8.02 -5.73 -5.22
C LEU A 333 -7.14 -6.60 -4.32
N ASN A 334 -5.81 -6.58 -4.55
CA ASN A 334 -4.88 -7.50 -3.89
C ASN A 334 -4.75 -7.28 -2.37
N GLU A 335 -5.12 -6.10 -1.88
CA GLU A 335 -5.05 -5.74 -0.46
C GLU A 335 -6.46 -5.52 0.10
N ARG A 336 -6.68 -5.85 1.37
CA ARG A 336 -7.90 -5.48 2.13
C ARG A 336 -7.85 -4.01 2.58
N LEU A 337 -7.26 -3.14 1.77
CA LEU A 337 -7.00 -1.74 2.06
C LEU A 337 -7.47 -0.86 0.90
N VAL A 338 -8.14 0.24 1.23
CA VAL A 338 -8.44 1.31 0.28
C VAL A 338 -7.94 2.62 0.88
N SER A 339 -6.98 3.26 0.21
CA SER A 339 -6.38 4.51 0.69
C SER A 339 -5.86 4.44 2.14
N GLY A 340 -5.30 3.28 2.53
CA GLY A 340 -4.78 3.04 3.89
C GLY A 340 -5.84 2.66 4.93
N MET A 341 -7.12 2.56 4.55
CA MET A 341 -8.20 2.13 5.44
C MET A 341 -8.47 0.63 5.27
N GLU A 342 -8.40 -0.14 6.36
CA GLU A 342 -8.81 -1.55 6.38
C GLU A 342 -10.30 -1.65 6.05
N THR A 343 -10.65 -2.52 5.12
CA THR A 343 -12.02 -2.74 4.65
C THR A 343 -12.65 -3.98 5.29
N VAL A 344 -13.98 -4.09 5.30
CA VAL A 344 -14.72 -5.18 5.98
C VAL A 344 -14.47 -6.54 5.33
N ASP A 345 -14.30 -6.57 4.03
CA ASP A 345 -13.90 -7.70 3.20
C ASP A 345 -12.94 -7.22 2.09
N GLN A 346 -12.47 -8.09 1.20
CA GLN A 346 -11.60 -7.72 0.10
C GLN A 346 -12.33 -6.72 -0.85
N PRO A 347 -11.78 -5.50 -1.04
CA PRO A 347 -12.41 -4.51 -1.89
C PRO A 347 -12.32 -4.94 -3.35
N TYR A 348 -13.29 -4.52 -4.15
CA TYR A 348 -13.45 -4.97 -5.53
C TYR A 348 -13.95 -3.84 -6.43
N TRP A 349 -13.69 -4.01 -7.73
CA TRP A 349 -14.16 -3.12 -8.78
C TRP A 349 -14.42 -3.91 -10.07
N ALA A 350 -14.97 -3.29 -11.09
CA ALA A 350 -15.10 -3.89 -12.41
C ALA A 350 -13.81 -3.78 -13.24
N GLU A 351 -13.55 -4.76 -14.09
CA GLU A 351 -12.61 -4.68 -15.22
C GLU A 351 -13.42 -4.76 -16.53
N PRO A 352 -13.70 -3.62 -17.16
CA PRO A 352 -14.38 -3.55 -18.45
C PRO A 352 -13.62 -4.22 -19.59
N SER A 353 -14.34 -4.88 -20.49
CA SER A 353 -13.77 -5.52 -21.68
C SER A 353 -13.26 -4.50 -22.69
N ARG A 354 -11.94 -4.46 -22.89
CA ARG A 354 -11.27 -3.62 -23.91
C ARG A 354 -11.77 -3.94 -25.31
N ASP A 355 -11.91 -5.22 -25.64
CA ASP A 355 -12.35 -5.64 -26.98
C ASP A 355 -13.79 -5.22 -27.27
N ALA A 356 -14.68 -5.35 -26.29
CA ALA A 356 -16.06 -4.88 -26.42
C ALA A 356 -16.09 -3.35 -26.57
N LEU A 357 -15.27 -2.63 -25.79
CA LEU A 357 -15.17 -1.17 -25.92
C LEU A 357 -14.69 -0.75 -27.32
N ILE A 358 -13.66 -1.39 -27.88
CA ILE A 358 -13.17 -1.12 -29.25
C ILE A 358 -14.29 -1.32 -30.28
N GLN A 359 -15.04 -2.43 -30.17
CA GLN A 359 -16.15 -2.74 -31.06
C GLN A 359 -17.26 -1.71 -30.95
N THR A 360 -17.64 -1.32 -29.73
CA THR A 360 -18.67 -0.31 -29.47
C THR A 360 -18.25 1.06 -29.98
N LEU A 361 -17.01 1.50 -29.75
CA LEU A 361 -16.48 2.75 -30.30
C LEU A 361 -16.63 2.81 -31.82
N ARG A 362 -16.23 1.74 -32.53
CA ARG A 362 -16.38 1.68 -34.00
C ARG A 362 -17.84 1.66 -34.44
N SER A 363 -18.68 0.89 -33.74
CA SER A 363 -20.10 0.75 -34.06
C SER A 363 -20.85 2.09 -33.93
N VAL A 364 -20.58 2.85 -32.87
CA VAL A 364 -21.22 4.15 -32.60
C VAL A 364 -20.84 5.19 -33.67
N VAL A 365 -19.57 5.21 -34.13
CA VAL A 365 -19.15 6.07 -35.24
C VAL A 365 -19.82 5.68 -36.56
N ALA A 366 -19.98 4.37 -36.81
CA ALA A 366 -20.61 3.86 -38.02
C ALA A 366 -22.14 4.10 -38.05
N ASN A 367 -22.79 4.15 -36.88
CA ASN A 367 -24.25 4.24 -36.73
C ASN A 367 -24.70 5.53 -36.01
N ARG A 368 -24.26 6.69 -36.52
CA ARG A 368 -24.48 8.00 -35.85
C ARG A 368 -25.95 8.32 -35.54
N ASP A 369 -26.87 8.00 -36.45
CA ASP A 369 -28.30 8.32 -36.26
C ASP A 369 -28.93 7.46 -35.16
N ALA A 370 -28.55 6.18 -35.08
CA ALA A 370 -28.99 5.30 -34.00
C ALA A 370 -28.44 5.77 -32.64
N ALA A 371 -27.17 6.17 -32.60
CA ALA A 371 -26.54 6.72 -31.39
C ALA A 371 -27.23 8.02 -30.93
N LYS A 372 -27.57 8.93 -31.85
CA LYS A 372 -28.36 10.14 -31.53
C LYS A 372 -29.75 9.81 -30.99
N ALA A 373 -30.44 8.85 -31.59
CA ALA A 373 -31.76 8.41 -31.12
C ALA A 373 -31.69 7.81 -29.71
N LEU A 374 -30.62 7.07 -29.40
CA LEU A 374 -30.36 6.52 -28.06
C LEU A 374 -30.12 7.66 -27.05
N GLY A 375 -29.26 8.63 -27.38
CA GLY A 375 -29.02 9.80 -26.54
C GLY A 375 -30.29 10.63 -26.27
N ALA A 376 -31.18 10.77 -27.25
CA ALA A 376 -32.46 11.44 -27.04
C ALA A 376 -33.37 10.71 -26.03
N LYS A 377 -33.37 9.38 -26.02
CA LYS A 377 -34.07 8.57 -25.00
C LYS A 377 -33.43 8.78 -23.62
N ALA A 378 -32.11 8.71 -23.54
CA ALA A 378 -31.35 8.96 -22.31
C ALA A 378 -31.71 10.31 -21.68
N ALA A 379 -31.78 11.37 -22.48
CA ALA A 379 -32.16 12.70 -21.99
C ALA A 379 -33.60 12.74 -21.45
N GLN A 380 -34.53 12.00 -22.05
CA GLN A 380 -35.90 11.91 -21.55
C GLN A 380 -35.96 11.15 -20.22
N ASP A 381 -35.21 10.06 -20.10
CA ASP A 381 -35.15 9.26 -18.86
C ASP A 381 -34.58 10.08 -17.70
N ILE A 382 -33.48 10.81 -17.93
CA ILE A 382 -32.88 11.70 -16.92
C ILE A 382 -33.86 12.80 -16.51
N ARG A 383 -34.51 13.47 -17.46
CA ARG A 383 -35.51 14.51 -17.17
C ARG A 383 -36.70 14.01 -16.35
N ASN A 384 -37.10 12.76 -16.55
CA ASN A 384 -38.25 12.19 -15.87
C ASN A 384 -37.92 11.67 -14.47
N HIS A 385 -36.69 11.19 -14.22
CA HIS A 385 -36.41 10.39 -13.03
C HIS A 385 -35.11 10.76 -12.27
N HIS A 386 -34.17 11.49 -12.86
CA HIS A 386 -32.84 11.72 -12.26
C HIS A 386 -32.51 13.22 -12.15
N THR A 387 -33.48 14.01 -11.70
CA THR A 387 -33.33 15.45 -11.45
C THR A 387 -33.03 15.73 -9.98
N TRP A 388 -32.43 16.90 -9.69
CA TRP A 388 -32.25 17.33 -8.30
C TRP A 388 -33.59 17.51 -7.56
N GLY A 389 -34.68 17.81 -8.28
CA GLY A 389 -36.03 17.84 -7.72
C GLY A 389 -36.47 16.48 -7.17
N HIS A 390 -36.24 15.41 -7.92
CA HIS A 390 -36.54 14.05 -7.47
C HIS A 390 -35.66 13.64 -6.26
N ALA A 391 -34.36 13.97 -6.29
CA ALA A 391 -33.48 13.76 -5.16
C ALA A 391 -33.97 14.48 -3.89
N ALA A 392 -34.45 15.73 -4.04
CA ALA A 392 -35.02 16.52 -2.96
C ALA A 392 -36.34 15.93 -2.42
N GLU A 393 -37.19 15.35 -3.27
CA GLU A 393 -38.41 14.64 -2.82
C GLU A 393 -38.06 13.46 -1.90
N ILE A 394 -37.10 12.63 -2.30
CA ILE A 394 -36.64 11.48 -1.51
C ILE A 394 -35.97 11.94 -0.21
N ALA A 395 -35.07 12.92 -0.28
CA ALA A 395 -34.41 13.50 0.88
C ALA A 395 -35.43 14.10 1.88
N THR A 396 -36.44 14.81 1.37
CA THR A 396 -37.52 15.39 2.20
C THR A 396 -38.32 14.31 2.91
N ALA A 397 -38.69 13.24 2.21
CA ALA A 397 -39.42 12.12 2.80
C ALA A 397 -38.62 11.46 3.94
N ASN A 398 -37.31 11.25 3.73
CA ASN A 398 -36.43 10.69 4.76
C ASN A 398 -36.25 11.63 5.96
N LEU A 399 -36.12 12.94 5.75
CA LEU A 399 -36.02 13.89 6.86
C LEU A 399 -37.30 13.95 7.69
N LEU A 400 -38.47 13.83 7.07
CA LEU A 400 -39.76 13.72 7.77
C LEU A 400 -39.84 12.44 8.62
N GLU A 401 -39.38 11.31 8.08
CA GLU A 401 -39.32 10.05 8.81
C GLU A 401 -38.38 10.14 10.01
N ILE A 402 -37.14 10.61 9.78
CA ILE A 402 -36.13 10.80 10.83
C ILE A 402 -36.64 11.76 11.90
N GLU A 403 -37.27 12.87 11.53
CA GLU A 403 -37.84 13.83 12.49
C GLU A 403 -38.83 13.15 13.45
N SER A 404 -39.67 12.24 12.94
CA SER A 404 -40.74 11.59 13.71
C SER A 404 -40.28 10.45 14.62
N ALA A 405 -39.10 9.87 14.38
CA ALA A 405 -38.60 8.73 15.14
C ALA A 405 -38.16 9.11 16.58
N PRO A 406 -38.11 8.17 17.55
CA PRO A 406 -37.56 8.44 18.87
C PRO A 406 -36.04 8.72 18.83
N GLN A 407 -35.52 9.50 19.80
CA GLN A 407 -34.08 9.78 19.93
C GLN A 407 -33.36 8.56 20.54
N ARG A 408 -32.30 8.07 19.88
CA ARG A 408 -31.56 6.87 20.29
C ARG A 408 -30.50 7.18 21.36
N VAL A 409 -30.34 6.29 22.33
CA VAL A 409 -29.31 6.39 23.40
C VAL A 409 -28.01 5.78 22.89
N VAL A 410 -26.95 6.60 22.80
CA VAL A 410 -25.62 6.20 22.29
C VAL A 410 -24.79 5.51 23.38
N THR A 411 -24.31 4.29 23.13
CA THR A 411 -23.32 3.60 23.97
C THR A 411 -21.93 3.67 23.35
N LYS A 412 -20.94 4.23 24.07
CA LYS A 412 -19.55 4.38 23.58
C LYS A 412 -18.77 3.07 23.66
N SER A 413 -18.11 2.66 22.57
CA SER A 413 -17.02 1.66 22.58
C SER A 413 -15.72 2.27 22.04
N ALA A 414 -14.58 1.90 22.64
CA ALA A 414 -13.26 2.49 22.37
C ALA A 414 -12.49 1.63 21.34
N GLY A 415 -12.11 2.23 20.20
CA GLY A 415 -11.26 1.61 19.18
C GLY A 415 -9.84 2.17 19.23
N SER A 416 -8.84 1.26 19.18
CA SER A 416 -7.41 1.57 19.16
C SER A 416 -6.80 1.32 17.79
N THR A 417 -6.14 2.33 17.22
CA THR A 417 -5.31 2.25 16.00
C THR A 417 -3.84 2.33 16.41
N LEU A 418 -3.00 1.39 15.94
CA LEU A 418 -1.54 1.40 16.10
C LEU A 418 -0.91 1.65 14.72
N GLY A 419 -0.27 2.81 14.56
CA GLY A 419 0.64 3.12 13.45
C GLY A 419 2.01 3.48 14.02
N LEU A 420 3.07 3.12 13.31
CA LEU A 420 4.50 3.30 13.64
C LEU A 420 4.98 4.78 13.75
N GLY A 421 4.11 5.73 14.11
CA GLY A 421 4.39 7.16 14.18
C GLY A 421 4.63 7.72 15.59
N SER A 422 5.41 7.04 16.45
CA SER A 422 5.67 7.54 17.81
C SER A 422 7.14 7.45 18.23
N LEU A 423 8.01 8.13 17.50
CA LEU A 423 9.21 8.71 18.11
C LEU A 423 8.94 10.20 18.30
N SER A 424 8.59 10.59 19.52
CA SER A 424 8.55 11.99 19.96
C SER A 424 9.49 12.18 21.14
N ILE A 425 10.00 13.39 21.32
CA ILE A 425 10.80 13.77 22.50
C ILE A 425 10.06 13.47 23.82
N GLY A 426 8.71 13.44 23.81
CA GLY A 426 7.89 13.17 25.00
C GLY A 426 7.61 11.69 25.31
N SER A 427 7.86 10.77 24.38
CA SER A 427 7.49 9.34 24.50
C SER A 427 8.56 8.45 25.15
N ILE A 428 9.64 9.02 25.69
CA ILE A 428 10.77 8.28 26.29
C ILE A 428 10.50 7.93 27.78
N ASN A 429 9.25 7.69 28.16
CA ASN A 429 8.93 7.13 29.48
C ASN A 429 7.77 6.12 29.37
N VAL A 430 8.14 4.84 29.24
CA VAL A 430 7.43 3.59 29.58
C VAL A 430 5.90 3.49 29.37
N LEU A 431 5.50 2.53 28.51
CA LEU A 431 4.49 1.45 28.68
C LEU A 431 3.83 1.15 27.31
N GLY A 432 3.74 -0.09 26.81
CA GLY A 432 3.52 -1.33 27.54
C GLY A 432 2.02 -1.62 27.64
N ARG A 433 1.39 -2.12 26.56
CA ARG A 433 0.14 -2.87 26.63
C ARG A 433 0.12 -4.00 25.61
N ALA A 434 -0.17 -5.19 26.13
CA ALA A 434 -0.38 -6.43 25.40
C ALA A 434 -1.64 -6.33 24.53
N ILE A 435 -1.58 -6.89 23.32
CA ILE A 435 -2.77 -7.22 22.54
C ILE A 435 -2.83 -8.75 22.44
N SER A 436 -3.93 -9.26 22.97
CA SER A 436 -4.41 -10.62 22.87
C SER A 436 -4.48 -11.05 21.41
N THR A 437 -3.84 -12.18 21.10
CA THR A 437 -4.02 -12.90 19.85
C THR A 437 -5.48 -13.32 19.71
N THR A 438 -6.14 -12.88 18.65
CA THR A 438 -7.31 -13.58 18.09
C THR A 438 -7.15 -13.54 16.58
N SER A 439 -6.35 -14.47 16.06
CA SER A 439 -6.42 -14.85 14.66
C SER A 439 -7.63 -15.76 14.50
N THR A 440 -8.65 -15.32 13.78
CA THR A 440 -9.76 -16.17 13.33
C THR A 440 -9.30 -16.98 12.12
N GLU A 441 -8.50 -17.99 12.38
CA GLU A 441 -8.49 -19.26 11.67
C GLU A 441 -8.91 -20.27 12.73
N SER A 442 -9.88 -21.16 12.45
CA SER A 442 -10.47 -21.99 13.51
C SER A 442 -9.36 -22.68 14.31
N ASP A 443 -9.38 -22.55 15.65
CA ASP A 443 -8.33 -23.08 16.53
C ASP A 443 -8.07 -24.59 16.28
N ALA A 444 -9.06 -25.28 15.70
CA ALA A 444 -8.97 -26.65 15.23
C ALA A 444 -7.97 -26.87 14.08
N GLU A 445 -7.88 -25.95 13.12
CA GLU A 445 -6.95 -26.06 11.97
C GLU A 445 -5.50 -25.93 12.41
N LYS A 446 -5.24 -24.92 13.26
CA LYS A 446 -3.90 -24.67 13.82
C LYS A 446 -3.44 -25.79 14.72
N GLU A 447 -4.36 -26.35 15.49
CA GLU A 447 -4.05 -27.49 16.35
C GLU A 447 -3.83 -28.76 15.53
N PHE A 448 -4.59 -28.99 14.46
CA PHE A 448 -4.35 -30.11 13.54
C PHE A 448 -2.97 -30.02 12.89
N GLU A 449 -2.60 -28.86 12.33
CA GLU A 449 -1.29 -28.67 11.70
C GLU A 449 -0.13 -28.77 12.69
N ARG A 450 -0.28 -28.25 13.92
CA ARG A 450 0.72 -28.41 14.98
C ARG A 450 0.94 -29.88 15.33
N ARG A 451 -0.14 -30.66 15.44
CA ARG A 451 -0.09 -32.10 15.72
C ARG A 451 0.52 -32.88 14.55
N LYS A 452 0.19 -32.53 13.29
CA LYS A 452 0.82 -33.07 12.07
C LYS A 452 2.32 -32.86 12.05
N GLN A 453 2.79 -31.64 12.29
CA GLN A 453 4.22 -31.35 12.34
C GLN A 453 4.94 -32.09 13.47
N SER A 454 4.29 -32.23 14.63
CA SER A 454 4.83 -33.03 15.73
C SER A 454 4.94 -34.51 15.36
N ALA A 455 3.94 -35.11 14.71
CA ALA A 455 3.97 -36.51 14.28
C ALA A 455 5.08 -36.76 13.23
N LEU A 456 5.22 -35.85 12.26
CA LEU A 456 6.29 -35.89 11.24
C LEU A 456 7.69 -35.61 11.80
N ALA A 457 7.81 -34.99 12.98
CA ALA A 457 9.09 -34.83 13.67
C ALA A 457 9.51 -36.14 14.37
N GLU A 458 8.56 -36.93 14.88
CA GLU A 458 8.86 -38.20 15.54
C GLU A 458 9.33 -39.27 14.54
N THR A 459 8.83 -39.27 13.30
CA THR A 459 9.35 -40.16 12.22
C THR A 459 10.85 -39.91 11.97
N ARG A 460 11.28 -38.64 11.99
CA ARG A 460 12.68 -38.24 11.80
C ARG A 460 13.59 -38.58 12.99
N LYS A 461 13.03 -38.69 14.20
CA LYS A 461 13.76 -39.11 15.41
C LYS A 461 13.95 -40.63 15.50
N GLY A 462 13.30 -41.40 14.64
CA GLY A 462 13.41 -42.86 14.59
C GLY A 462 12.56 -43.60 15.63
N ASP A 463 11.67 -42.94 16.36
CA ASP A 463 10.70 -43.59 17.25
C ASP A 463 9.45 -44.01 16.45
N THR A 464 9.61 -45.08 15.69
CA THR A 464 8.64 -45.54 14.69
C THR A 464 7.31 -46.02 15.28
N THR A 465 7.31 -46.50 16.53
CA THR A 465 6.07 -46.95 17.22
C THR A 465 5.19 -45.77 17.59
N LYS A 466 5.78 -44.73 18.19
CA LYS A 466 5.08 -43.52 18.60
C LYS A 466 4.66 -42.67 17.40
N ALA A 467 5.50 -42.59 16.37
CA ALA A 467 5.16 -41.93 15.12
C ALA A 467 3.95 -42.58 14.44
N LEU A 468 3.89 -43.93 14.41
CA LEU A 468 2.77 -44.66 13.82
C LEU A 468 1.44 -44.39 14.54
N GLU A 469 1.45 -44.37 15.87
CA GLU A 469 0.25 -44.06 16.69
C GLU A 469 -0.29 -42.65 16.41
N LEU A 470 0.60 -41.65 16.33
CA LEU A 470 0.23 -40.26 16.06
C LEU A 470 -0.27 -40.05 14.62
N LEU A 471 0.36 -40.72 13.65
CA LEU A 471 -0.02 -40.64 12.24
C LEU A 471 -1.37 -41.31 11.97
N GLU A 472 -1.66 -42.48 12.56
CA GLU A 472 -2.97 -43.13 12.43
C GLU A 472 -4.11 -42.29 13.06
N ALA A 473 -3.85 -41.67 14.21
CA ALA A 473 -4.83 -40.77 14.84
C ALA A 473 -5.16 -39.56 13.96
N LEU A 474 -4.15 -38.93 13.35
CA LEU A 474 -4.33 -37.79 12.46
C LEU A 474 -4.94 -38.18 11.11
N HIS A 475 -4.59 -39.34 10.57
CA HIS A 475 -5.21 -39.86 9.36
C HIS A 475 -6.71 -40.13 9.54
N GLY A 476 -7.14 -40.58 10.71
CA GLY A 476 -8.56 -40.73 11.06
C GLY A 476 -9.32 -39.40 11.17
N GLU A 477 -8.62 -38.28 11.33
CA GLU A 477 -9.19 -36.94 11.32
C GLU A 477 -9.22 -36.33 9.89
N ARG A 478 -8.24 -36.66 9.04
CA ARG A 478 -8.19 -36.28 7.61
C ARG A 478 -7.64 -37.40 6.74
N GLU A 479 -8.56 -38.07 6.06
CA GLU A 479 -8.23 -39.26 5.27
C GLU A 479 -7.56 -38.97 3.91
N ASP A 480 -7.62 -37.73 3.40
CA ASP A 480 -7.14 -37.33 2.07
C ASP A 480 -5.83 -36.50 2.09
N ASP A 481 -5.23 -36.31 3.26
CA ASP A 481 -3.96 -35.59 3.41
C ASP A 481 -2.78 -36.46 2.95
N TRP A 482 -2.24 -36.15 1.77
CA TRP A 482 -1.22 -36.98 1.10
C TRP A 482 0.14 -36.97 1.82
N ASP A 483 0.49 -35.92 2.58
CA ASP A 483 1.71 -35.90 3.40
C ASP A 483 1.62 -36.92 4.54
N LEU A 484 0.45 -36.97 5.21
CA LEU A 484 0.18 -37.95 6.27
C LEU A 484 0.17 -39.37 5.70
N ILE A 485 -0.44 -39.57 4.54
CA ILE A 485 -0.49 -40.87 3.86
C ILE A 485 0.92 -41.35 3.51
N ASN A 486 1.79 -40.49 2.98
CA ASN A 486 3.17 -40.85 2.65
C ASN A 486 3.97 -41.23 3.91
N ALA A 487 3.91 -40.39 4.95
CA ALA A 487 4.61 -40.65 6.20
C ALA A 487 4.11 -41.94 6.88
N LEU A 488 2.81 -42.20 6.82
CA LEU A 488 2.19 -43.42 7.35
C LEU A 488 2.61 -44.65 6.54
N ALA A 489 2.67 -44.56 5.21
CA ALA A 489 3.11 -45.64 4.32
C ALA A 489 4.56 -46.05 4.60
N VAL A 490 5.47 -45.06 4.65
CA VAL A 490 6.90 -45.29 4.93
C VAL A 490 7.11 -45.84 6.34
N THR A 491 6.45 -45.27 7.35
CA THR A 491 6.59 -45.70 8.76
C THR A 491 6.01 -47.11 8.96
N SER A 492 4.90 -47.45 8.29
CA SER A 492 4.30 -48.79 8.32
C SER A 492 5.24 -49.84 7.73
N TYR A 493 5.94 -49.50 6.64
CA TYR A 493 6.92 -50.39 6.04
C TYR A 493 8.14 -50.58 6.96
N GLN A 494 8.68 -49.49 7.52
CA GLN A 494 9.80 -49.53 8.47
C GLN A 494 9.51 -50.33 9.75
N THR A 495 8.24 -50.42 10.16
CA THR A 495 7.78 -51.21 11.32
C THR A 495 7.42 -52.67 10.95
N GLY A 496 7.60 -53.06 9.68
CA GLY A 496 7.33 -54.42 9.19
C GLY A 496 5.88 -54.67 8.79
N ASN A 497 4.99 -53.68 8.86
CA ASN A 497 3.60 -53.80 8.41
C ASN A 497 3.48 -53.50 6.91
N THR A 498 4.00 -54.43 6.12
CA THR A 498 4.09 -54.31 4.65
C THR A 498 2.71 -54.17 3.99
N GLN A 499 1.70 -54.88 4.49
CA GLN A 499 0.34 -54.80 3.94
C GLN A 499 -0.27 -53.40 4.09
N ARG A 500 -0.08 -52.76 5.25
CA ARG A 500 -0.55 -51.39 5.51
C ARG A 500 0.22 -50.36 4.67
N ALA A 501 1.52 -50.57 4.49
CA ALA A 501 2.33 -49.71 3.63
C ALA A 501 1.83 -49.72 2.17
N LEU A 502 1.60 -50.92 1.60
CA LEU A 502 1.08 -51.07 0.25
C LEU A 502 -0.31 -50.41 0.08
N GLU A 503 -1.18 -50.56 1.08
CA GLU A 503 -2.50 -49.91 1.10
C GLU A 503 -2.37 -48.37 1.06
N MET A 504 -1.49 -47.80 1.88
CA MET A 504 -1.29 -46.35 1.95
C MET A 504 -0.57 -45.80 0.72
N PHE A 505 0.41 -46.49 0.14
CA PHE A 505 1.02 -46.07 -1.12
C PHE A 505 0.00 -46.07 -2.27
N ARG A 506 -0.87 -47.09 -2.36
CA ARG A 506 -1.97 -47.12 -3.35
C ARG A 506 -3.00 -46.00 -3.11
N LYS A 507 -3.31 -45.66 -1.85
CA LYS A 507 -4.17 -44.51 -1.51
C LYS A 507 -3.51 -43.20 -1.93
N GLY A 508 -2.22 -43.03 -1.65
CA GLY A 508 -1.43 -41.85 -2.01
C GLY A 508 -1.41 -41.57 -3.52
N ILE A 509 -1.34 -42.61 -4.34
CA ILE A 509 -1.44 -42.49 -5.81
C ILE A 509 -2.76 -41.83 -6.26
N GLN A 510 -3.86 -42.03 -5.52
CA GLN A 510 -5.18 -41.51 -5.88
C GLN A 510 -5.40 -40.05 -5.47
N VAL A 511 -4.69 -39.57 -4.44
CA VAL A 511 -4.94 -38.26 -3.83
C VAL A 511 -3.78 -37.27 -4.00
N ALA A 512 -2.57 -37.73 -4.31
CA ALA A 512 -1.41 -36.87 -4.48
C ALA A 512 -1.46 -36.14 -5.83
N PRO A 513 -1.20 -34.82 -5.87
CA PRO A 513 -1.15 -34.06 -7.13
C PRO A 513 0.02 -34.49 -8.04
N ASN A 514 1.07 -35.12 -7.48
CA ASN A 514 2.12 -35.79 -8.22
C ASN A 514 2.46 -37.14 -7.54
N PRO A 515 2.07 -38.29 -8.14
CA PRO A 515 2.23 -39.59 -7.50
C PRO A 515 3.57 -40.29 -7.78
N ARG A 516 4.56 -39.64 -8.42
CA ARG A 516 5.85 -40.27 -8.82
C ARG A 516 6.50 -41.06 -7.69
N ASP A 517 6.69 -40.42 -6.53
CA ASP A 517 7.39 -41.03 -5.40
C ASP A 517 6.56 -42.17 -4.76
N PHE A 518 5.23 -42.07 -4.82
CA PHE A 518 4.34 -43.16 -4.42
C PHE A 518 4.45 -44.36 -5.36
N HIS A 519 4.50 -44.14 -6.68
CA HIS A 519 4.71 -45.21 -7.67
C HIS A 519 6.09 -45.87 -7.51
N HIS A 520 7.15 -45.09 -7.31
CA HIS A 520 8.49 -45.64 -7.11
C HIS A 520 8.59 -46.47 -5.82
N ASN A 521 8.11 -45.94 -4.69
CA ASN A 521 8.15 -46.64 -3.40
C ASN A 521 7.24 -47.88 -3.41
N LEU A 522 6.08 -47.80 -4.06
CA LEU A 522 5.19 -48.96 -4.26
C LEU A 522 5.89 -50.04 -5.10
N ALA A 523 6.51 -49.66 -6.22
CA ALA A 523 7.26 -50.58 -7.07
C ALA A 523 8.41 -51.26 -6.32
N PHE A 524 9.15 -50.50 -5.50
CA PHE A 524 10.22 -51.03 -4.67
C PHE A 524 9.73 -52.13 -3.73
N ILE A 525 8.64 -51.88 -2.97
CA ILE A 525 8.11 -52.83 -1.99
C ILE A 525 7.45 -54.05 -2.66
N LEU A 526 6.71 -53.84 -3.75
CA LEU A 526 6.12 -54.93 -4.53
C LEU A 526 7.20 -55.87 -5.07
N ASN A 527 8.33 -55.32 -5.48
CA ASN A 527 9.44 -56.13 -5.95
C ASN A 527 10.08 -56.98 -4.84
N GLU A 528 10.20 -56.44 -3.62
CA GLU A 528 10.69 -57.21 -2.46
C GLU A 528 9.73 -58.31 -2.00
N THR A 529 8.43 -58.11 -2.21
CA THR A 529 7.38 -59.08 -1.86
C THR A 529 7.13 -60.12 -2.95
N GLY A 530 7.80 -60.01 -4.10
CA GLY A 530 7.71 -60.95 -5.22
C GLY A 530 6.59 -60.66 -6.22
N GLU A 531 5.92 -59.51 -6.10
CA GLU A 531 4.87 -59.02 -7.00
C GLU A 531 5.48 -58.26 -8.19
N HIS A 532 6.39 -58.93 -8.92
CA HIS A 532 7.26 -58.30 -9.93
C HIS A 532 6.52 -57.65 -11.11
N GLU A 533 5.32 -58.12 -11.45
CA GLU A 533 4.53 -57.58 -12.56
C GLU A 533 3.95 -56.20 -12.22
N GLU A 534 3.30 -56.07 -11.06
CA GLU A 534 2.78 -54.79 -10.58
C GLU A 534 3.93 -53.84 -10.21
N ALA A 535 5.05 -54.38 -9.72
CA ALA A 535 6.26 -53.61 -9.49
C ALA A 535 6.80 -52.96 -10.76
N LEU A 536 6.84 -53.70 -11.88
CA LEU A 536 7.32 -53.15 -13.15
C LEU A 536 6.39 -52.06 -13.68
N ASP A 537 5.07 -52.27 -13.67
CA ASP A 537 4.10 -51.29 -14.16
C ASP A 537 4.25 -49.94 -13.42
N ASN A 538 4.39 -49.99 -12.08
CA ASN A 538 4.61 -48.79 -11.27
C ASN A 538 6.01 -48.17 -11.48
N ALA A 539 7.05 -48.98 -11.68
CA ALA A 539 8.40 -48.49 -11.92
C ALA A 539 8.53 -47.78 -13.27
N LEU A 540 7.85 -48.28 -14.31
CA LEU A 540 7.79 -47.64 -15.63
C LEU A 540 7.03 -46.31 -15.59
N ILE A 541 5.88 -46.27 -14.89
CA ILE A 541 5.16 -45.01 -14.65
C ILE A 541 6.07 -44.00 -13.94
N ALA A 542 6.78 -44.42 -12.89
CA ALA A 542 7.72 -43.54 -12.19
C ALA A 542 8.90 -43.08 -13.07
N LEU A 543 9.38 -43.93 -13.99
CA LEU A 543 10.48 -43.62 -14.91
C LEU A 543 10.06 -42.60 -15.98
N ASP A 544 8.82 -42.66 -16.46
CA ASP A 544 8.26 -41.65 -17.39
C ASP A 544 8.27 -40.24 -16.78
N TYR A 545 8.20 -40.12 -15.45
CA TYR A 545 8.33 -38.84 -14.75
C TYR A 545 9.79 -38.35 -14.59
N SER A 546 10.79 -39.24 -14.63
CA SER A 546 12.21 -38.87 -14.45
C SER A 546 13.13 -39.96 -15.02
N ILE A 547 13.41 -39.84 -16.32
CA ILE A 547 14.19 -40.84 -17.07
C ILE A 547 15.65 -40.88 -16.63
N GLU A 548 16.17 -39.80 -16.04
CA GLU A 548 17.53 -39.67 -15.49
C GLU A 548 17.74 -40.32 -14.10
N ASN A 549 16.68 -40.72 -13.38
CA ASN A 549 16.80 -41.19 -11.99
C ASN A 549 17.34 -42.63 -11.89
N MET A 550 18.57 -42.79 -11.38
CA MET A 550 19.23 -44.10 -11.24
C MET A 550 18.53 -45.07 -10.29
N ASP A 551 17.85 -44.59 -9.25
CA ASP A 551 17.15 -45.47 -8.31
C ASP A 551 15.87 -46.05 -8.95
N ILE A 552 15.14 -45.26 -9.73
CA ILE A 552 13.99 -45.73 -10.50
C ILE A 552 14.44 -46.71 -11.59
N ARG A 553 15.52 -46.39 -12.33
CA ARG A 553 16.15 -47.32 -13.30
C ARG A 553 16.54 -48.65 -12.64
N SER A 554 17.13 -48.59 -11.44
CA SER A 554 17.49 -49.76 -10.63
C SER A 554 16.26 -50.59 -10.24
N THR A 555 15.15 -49.94 -9.87
CA THR A 555 13.88 -50.64 -9.56
C THR A 555 13.27 -51.30 -10.81
N VAL A 556 13.31 -50.64 -11.98
CA VAL A 556 12.90 -51.25 -13.27
C VAL A 556 13.74 -52.48 -13.58
N GLU A 557 15.06 -52.40 -13.42
CA GLU A 557 15.98 -53.51 -13.67
C GLU A 557 15.74 -54.68 -12.71
N LYS A 558 15.49 -54.40 -11.41
CA LYS A 558 15.19 -55.45 -10.43
C LYS A 558 13.83 -56.12 -10.70
N ALA A 559 12.80 -55.35 -11.06
CA ALA A 559 11.50 -55.91 -11.42
C ALA A 559 11.61 -56.80 -12.68
N ARG A 560 12.33 -56.33 -13.69
CA ARG A 560 12.66 -57.11 -14.90
C ARG A 560 13.37 -58.43 -14.56
N GLN A 561 14.39 -58.40 -13.69
CA GLN A 561 15.10 -59.62 -13.25
C GLN A 561 14.17 -60.62 -12.54
N GLY A 562 13.24 -60.11 -11.71
CA GLY A 562 12.20 -60.92 -11.08
C GLY A 562 11.30 -61.63 -12.10
N LEU A 563 10.84 -60.92 -13.12
CA LEU A 563 10.01 -61.47 -14.21
C LEU A 563 10.75 -62.53 -15.03
N VAL A 564 12.04 -62.31 -15.32
CA VAL A 564 12.91 -63.31 -15.99
C VAL A 564 12.99 -64.59 -15.15
N GLY A 565 13.14 -64.46 -13.83
CA GLY A 565 13.11 -65.58 -12.90
C GLY A 565 11.79 -66.35 -12.94
N MET A 566 10.65 -65.65 -12.90
CA MET A 566 9.31 -66.25 -13.02
C MET A 566 9.11 -66.98 -14.35
N ALA A 567 9.51 -66.36 -15.46
CA ALA A 567 9.41 -66.94 -16.80
C ALA A 567 10.22 -68.24 -16.91
N ALA A 568 11.42 -68.30 -16.32
CA ALA A 568 12.25 -69.49 -16.30
C ALA A 568 11.62 -70.65 -15.50
N VAL A 569 10.96 -70.35 -14.38
CA VAL A 569 10.24 -71.34 -13.57
C VAL A 569 9.04 -71.91 -14.34
N ILE A 570 8.24 -71.04 -14.98
CA ILE A 570 7.07 -71.46 -15.77
C ILE A 570 7.49 -72.28 -16.99
N GLN A 571 8.57 -71.90 -17.68
CA GLN A 571 9.15 -72.69 -18.77
C GLN A 571 9.58 -74.09 -18.31
N TRP A 572 10.20 -74.19 -17.13
CA TRP A 572 10.60 -75.48 -16.54
C TRP A 572 9.39 -76.34 -16.13
N GLN A 573 8.33 -75.73 -15.60
CA GLN A 573 7.09 -76.42 -15.24
C GLN A 573 6.33 -76.91 -16.48
N ALA A 574 6.23 -76.09 -17.53
CA ALA A 574 5.61 -76.44 -18.80
C ALA A 574 6.34 -77.59 -19.52
N ALA A 575 7.67 -77.69 -19.35
CA ALA A 575 8.46 -78.80 -19.88
C ALA A 575 8.27 -80.13 -19.11
N ASN A 576 7.75 -80.08 -17.87
CA ASN A 576 7.65 -81.23 -16.96
C ASN A 576 6.21 -81.57 -16.50
N GLY A 577 5.20 -80.79 -16.89
CA GLY A 577 3.79 -80.92 -16.47
C GLY A 577 2.84 -81.50 -17.54
N GLY A 578 1.67 -82.00 -17.12
CA GLY A 578 0.68 -82.64 -18.00
C GLY A 578 -0.09 -81.68 -18.93
N GLN A 579 -0.70 -82.23 -20.00
CA GLN A 579 -1.25 -81.49 -21.16
C GLN A 579 -2.22 -80.33 -20.84
N THR A 580 -2.98 -80.36 -19.75
CA THR A 580 -3.92 -79.29 -19.37
C THR A 580 -3.23 -78.07 -18.76
N GLN A 581 -2.09 -78.27 -18.09
CA GLN A 581 -1.33 -77.23 -17.40
C GLN A 581 -0.47 -76.41 -18.39
N ALA A 582 0.02 -77.08 -19.45
CA ALA A 582 0.84 -76.48 -20.50
C ALA A 582 0.15 -75.34 -21.29
N SER A 583 -1.18 -75.32 -21.41
CA SER A 583 -1.89 -74.26 -22.15
C SER A 583 -1.95 -72.93 -21.38
N THR A 584 -2.19 -73.00 -20.06
CA THR A 584 -2.16 -71.85 -19.13
C THR A 584 -0.75 -71.32 -18.91
N ASP A 585 0.26 -72.20 -18.90
CA ASP A 585 1.66 -71.81 -18.77
C ASP A 585 2.16 -71.04 -20.01
N SER A 586 1.66 -71.40 -21.21
CA SER A 586 2.02 -70.74 -22.47
C SER A 586 1.48 -69.32 -22.62
N SER A 587 0.23 -69.06 -22.19
CA SER A 587 -0.33 -67.70 -22.19
C SER A 587 0.35 -66.80 -21.15
N THR A 588 0.65 -67.34 -19.97
CA THR A 588 1.32 -66.61 -18.88
C THR A 588 2.76 -66.25 -19.26
N LEU A 589 3.48 -67.18 -19.89
CA LEU A 589 4.83 -66.94 -20.39
C LEU A 589 4.87 -65.85 -21.46
N SER A 590 3.91 -65.83 -22.39
CA SER A 590 3.85 -64.81 -23.45
C SER A 590 3.65 -63.40 -22.87
N ARG A 591 2.85 -63.27 -21.81
CA ARG A 591 2.62 -62.01 -21.10
C ARG A 591 3.87 -61.52 -20.35
N LEU A 592 4.57 -62.41 -19.63
CA LEU A 592 5.83 -62.06 -18.94
C LEU A 592 6.92 -61.63 -19.92
N MET A 593 7.05 -62.32 -21.06
CA MET A 593 8.01 -61.95 -22.11
C MET A 593 7.72 -60.57 -22.71
N HIS A 594 6.44 -60.20 -22.83
CA HIS A 594 6.06 -58.87 -23.28
C HIS A 594 6.47 -57.77 -22.28
N GLN A 595 6.21 -57.99 -20.99
CA GLN A 595 6.63 -57.05 -19.92
C GLN A 595 8.16 -56.91 -19.82
N ILE A 596 8.91 -58.01 -19.96
CA ILE A 596 10.38 -57.97 -20.03
C ILE A 596 10.86 -57.10 -21.21
N SER A 597 10.22 -57.24 -22.37
CA SER A 597 10.51 -56.41 -23.55
C SER A 597 10.27 -54.92 -23.30
N LEU A 598 9.19 -54.56 -22.60
CA LEU A 598 8.89 -53.16 -22.25
C LEU A 598 9.97 -52.58 -21.32
N ALA A 599 10.43 -53.37 -20.35
CA ALA A 599 11.52 -52.97 -19.46
C ALA A 599 12.85 -52.79 -20.22
N ASP A 600 13.18 -53.71 -21.14
CA ASP A 600 14.40 -53.63 -21.97
C ASP A 600 14.38 -52.40 -22.88
N GLU A 601 13.22 -52.06 -23.47
CA GLU A 601 13.05 -50.86 -24.30
C GLU A 601 13.24 -49.57 -23.48
N ALA A 602 12.66 -49.50 -22.29
CA ALA A 602 12.80 -48.36 -21.40
C ALA A 602 14.25 -48.13 -20.95
N LEU A 603 14.96 -49.20 -20.55
CA LEU A 603 16.37 -49.13 -20.15
C LEU A 603 17.29 -48.75 -21.32
N LYS A 604 17.01 -49.24 -22.53
CA LYS A 604 17.75 -48.85 -23.73
C LYS A 604 17.59 -47.36 -24.06
N SER A 605 16.38 -46.81 -23.87
CA SER A 605 16.15 -45.37 -24.05
C SER A 605 16.98 -44.53 -23.07
N CYS A 606 17.22 -45.02 -21.86
CA CYS A 606 18.12 -44.39 -20.88
C CYS A 606 19.58 -44.41 -21.35
N ASP A 607 20.08 -45.53 -21.88
CA ASP A 607 21.46 -45.64 -22.37
C ASP A 607 21.72 -44.75 -23.60
N GLU A 608 20.73 -44.61 -24.50
CA GLU A 608 20.82 -43.72 -25.66
C GLU A 608 20.87 -42.24 -25.24
N HIS A 609 20.16 -41.86 -24.19
CA HIS A 609 20.22 -40.53 -23.58
C HIS A 609 21.62 -40.23 -23.01
N ASP A 610 22.21 -41.17 -22.27
CA ASP A 610 23.54 -41.00 -21.67
C ASP A 610 24.66 -40.90 -22.75
N ALA A 611 24.55 -41.68 -23.84
CA ALA A 611 25.51 -41.64 -24.96
C ALA A 611 25.43 -40.36 -25.82
N GLU A 612 24.30 -39.65 -25.82
CA GLU A 612 24.17 -38.33 -26.44
C GLU A 612 24.95 -37.29 -25.62
N ILE A 613 24.84 -37.34 -24.28
CA ILE A 613 25.55 -36.44 -23.35
C ILE A 613 27.07 -36.61 -23.46
N ASP A 614 27.57 -37.84 -23.52
CA ASP A 614 29.02 -38.10 -23.62
C ASP A 614 29.62 -37.64 -24.96
N ARG A 615 28.86 -37.72 -26.06
CA ARG A 615 29.28 -37.15 -27.35
C ARG A 615 29.38 -35.63 -27.32
N ILE A 616 28.51 -34.97 -26.57
CA ILE A 616 28.53 -33.52 -26.35
C ILE A 616 29.76 -33.12 -25.50
N ARG A 617 30.10 -33.90 -24.47
CA ARG A 617 31.30 -33.67 -23.62
C ARG A 617 32.62 -33.81 -24.36
N GLU A 618 32.74 -34.78 -25.27
CA GLU A 618 33.96 -35.00 -26.05
C GLU A 618 34.21 -33.89 -27.09
N ALA A 619 33.13 -33.30 -27.62
CA ALA A 619 33.22 -32.15 -28.53
C ALA A 619 33.70 -30.86 -27.83
N ALA A 620 33.56 -30.76 -26.49
CA ALA A 620 33.90 -29.58 -25.71
C ALA A 620 35.42 -29.39 -25.44
N ARG A 621 36.25 -30.36 -25.83
CA ARG A 621 37.69 -30.43 -25.48
C ARG A 621 38.67 -29.93 -26.56
N VAL A 622 38.27 -29.00 -27.44
CA VAL A 622 39.17 -28.51 -28.52
C VAL A 622 39.93 -27.21 -28.14
N ALA A 623 41.23 -27.27 -28.46
CA ALA A 623 42.37 -26.43 -28.07
C ALA A 623 42.44 -24.97 -28.59
N ASP A 624 43.02 -24.10 -27.75
CA ASP A 624 44.00 -23.02 -28.03
C ASP A 624 43.90 -22.21 -29.34
N ALA A 625 42.73 -21.66 -29.63
CA ALA A 625 42.58 -20.53 -30.55
C ALA A 625 42.60 -19.20 -29.77
N LYS A 626 43.25 -18.17 -30.33
CA LYS A 626 43.24 -16.79 -29.78
C LYS A 626 41.78 -16.38 -29.46
N PRO A 627 41.48 -15.84 -28.27
CA PRO A 627 40.10 -15.53 -27.88
C PRO A 627 39.50 -14.51 -28.84
N ARG A 628 38.36 -14.87 -29.41
CA ARG A 628 37.51 -14.03 -30.25
C ARG A 628 36.16 -13.89 -29.56
N LEU A 629 35.80 -12.66 -29.20
CA LEU A 629 34.66 -12.35 -28.35
C LEU A 629 33.47 -11.84 -29.17
N SER A 630 32.33 -12.52 -29.04
CA SER A 630 31.05 -12.09 -29.58
C SER A 630 30.22 -11.40 -28.50
N LEU A 631 29.73 -10.17 -28.75
CA LEU A 631 28.64 -9.62 -27.95
C LEU A 631 27.33 -10.23 -28.41
N CYS A 632 26.58 -10.81 -27.48
CA CYS A 632 25.26 -11.37 -27.69
C CYS A 632 24.24 -10.56 -26.88
N MET A 633 23.13 -10.17 -27.51
CA MET A 633 22.13 -9.29 -26.91
C MET A 633 20.75 -9.51 -27.52
N ILE A 634 19.70 -9.30 -26.72
CA ILE A 634 18.31 -9.16 -27.16
C ILE A 634 17.86 -7.72 -26.90
N VAL A 635 17.07 -7.14 -27.80
CA VAL A 635 16.58 -5.76 -27.63
C VAL A 635 15.11 -5.63 -28.02
N LYS A 636 14.44 -4.65 -27.40
CA LYS A 636 13.12 -4.16 -27.80
C LYS A 636 12.90 -2.74 -27.32
N ASN A 637 12.88 -1.77 -28.24
CA ASN A 637 12.66 -0.37 -27.90
C ASN A 637 13.67 0.21 -26.88
N GLU A 638 14.95 -0.04 -27.11
CA GLU A 638 16.07 0.35 -26.24
C GLU A 638 16.84 1.57 -26.78
N GLU A 639 16.20 2.46 -27.55
CA GLU A 639 16.84 3.66 -28.13
C GLU A 639 17.57 4.50 -27.08
N ARG A 640 17.04 4.53 -25.84
CA ARG A 640 17.59 5.30 -24.72
C ARG A 640 18.97 4.81 -24.26
N PHE A 641 19.22 3.50 -24.27
CA PHE A 641 20.40 2.92 -23.62
C PHE A 641 21.39 2.29 -24.59
N LEU A 642 20.89 1.69 -25.68
CA LEU A 642 21.68 0.83 -26.57
C LEU A 642 22.97 1.49 -27.07
N ARG A 643 22.95 2.80 -27.38
CA ARG A 643 24.15 3.50 -27.87
C ARG A 643 25.28 3.49 -26.85
N ASN A 644 25.01 3.78 -25.58
CA ASN A 644 26.06 3.83 -24.57
C ASN A 644 26.60 2.43 -24.27
N CYS A 645 25.73 1.42 -24.24
CA CYS A 645 26.12 0.01 -24.13
C CYS A 645 27.12 -0.37 -25.24
N LEU A 646 26.75 -0.15 -26.51
CA LEU A 646 27.60 -0.50 -27.66
C LEU A 646 28.89 0.32 -27.71
N GLU A 647 28.85 1.59 -27.27
CA GLU A 647 30.04 2.43 -27.17
C GLU A 647 31.05 1.88 -26.15
N SER A 648 30.56 1.32 -25.03
CA SER A 648 31.41 0.75 -23.97
C SER A 648 32.18 -0.51 -24.41
N VAL A 649 31.63 -1.28 -25.36
CA VAL A 649 32.22 -2.54 -25.83
C VAL A 649 32.96 -2.45 -27.17
N LYS A 650 32.85 -1.34 -27.91
CA LYS A 650 33.30 -1.24 -29.33
C LYS A 650 34.77 -1.62 -29.59
N ASN A 651 35.64 -1.48 -28.59
CA ASN A 651 37.08 -1.81 -28.67
C ASN A 651 37.42 -3.14 -27.97
N LEU A 652 36.42 -3.79 -27.37
CA LEU A 652 36.55 -5.05 -26.63
C LEU A 652 36.13 -6.25 -27.48
N VAL A 653 35.00 -6.15 -28.17
CA VAL A 653 34.35 -7.26 -28.88
C VAL A 653 34.78 -7.33 -30.34
N ASP A 654 34.83 -8.54 -30.90
CA ASP A 654 35.22 -8.79 -32.30
C ASP A 654 34.00 -8.86 -33.24
N GLU A 655 32.80 -9.06 -32.69
CA GLU A 655 31.53 -8.96 -33.39
C GLU A 655 30.37 -8.66 -32.44
N ILE A 656 29.26 -8.19 -33.00
CA ILE A 656 28.03 -7.86 -32.26
C ILE A 656 26.86 -8.60 -32.91
N VAL A 657 26.12 -9.37 -32.11
CA VAL A 657 24.96 -10.16 -32.52
C VAL A 657 23.75 -9.71 -31.70
N ILE A 658 22.77 -9.09 -32.37
CA ILE A 658 21.56 -8.56 -31.73
C ILE A 658 20.34 -9.29 -32.25
N VAL A 659 19.52 -9.81 -31.35
CA VAL A 659 18.20 -10.36 -31.65
C VAL A 659 17.15 -9.30 -31.31
N ASP A 660 16.46 -8.79 -32.33
CA ASP A 660 15.37 -7.84 -32.19
C ASP A 660 14.05 -8.57 -32.01
N THR A 661 13.37 -8.28 -30.90
CA THR A 661 12.09 -8.92 -30.54
C THR A 661 10.85 -8.08 -30.87
N GLY A 662 11.04 -7.10 -31.77
CA GLY A 662 9.99 -6.23 -32.30
C GLY A 662 10.15 -4.77 -31.87
N SER A 663 11.33 -4.19 -32.08
CA SER A 663 11.56 -2.75 -31.87
C SER A 663 10.81 -1.90 -32.89
N THR A 664 10.30 -0.76 -32.42
CA THR A 664 9.48 0.20 -33.17
C THR A 664 10.06 1.62 -33.15
N ASP A 665 11.10 1.84 -32.35
CA ASP A 665 11.87 3.07 -32.24
C ASP A 665 13.20 2.96 -33.02
N ARG A 666 14.17 3.86 -32.74
CA ARG A 666 15.46 3.87 -33.47
C ARG A 666 16.48 2.84 -32.97
N THR A 667 16.09 1.89 -32.12
CA THR A 667 17.00 0.83 -31.63
C THR A 667 17.73 0.12 -32.77
N MET A 668 17.01 -0.23 -33.84
CA MET A 668 17.60 -0.93 -34.99
C MET A 668 18.52 -0.05 -35.82
N ASP A 669 18.28 1.26 -35.88
CA ASP A 669 19.18 2.18 -36.57
C ASP A 669 20.50 2.31 -35.81
N ILE A 670 20.43 2.44 -34.47
CA ILE A 670 21.61 2.45 -33.61
C ILE A 670 22.41 1.16 -33.77
N ALA A 671 21.77 -0.01 -33.72
CA ALA A 671 22.43 -1.30 -33.92
C ALA A 671 23.20 -1.37 -35.25
N ARG A 672 22.61 -0.87 -36.35
CA ARG A 672 23.27 -0.85 -37.68
C ARG A 672 24.48 0.08 -37.72
N GLU A 673 24.44 1.22 -37.04
CA GLU A 673 25.58 2.16 -36.98
C GLU A 673 26.85 1.52 -36.39
N TYR A 674 26.69 0.58 -35.45
CA TYR A 674 27.80 -0.15 -34.82
C TYR A 674 28.17 -1.45 -35.57
N GLY A 675 27.58 -1.71 -36.73
CA GLY A 675 27.87 -2.90 -37.54
C GLY A 675 27.33 -4.20 -36.95
N ALA A 676 26.29 -4.14 -36.12
CA ALA A 676 25.70 -5.33 -35.52
C ALA A 676 25.03 -6.24 -36.56
N LYS A 677 25.20 -7.55 -36.38
CA LYS A 677 24.42 -8.58 -37.06
C LYS A 677 23.05 -8.67 -36.39
N ILE A 678 22.02 -8.20 -37.08
CA ILE A 678 20.65 -8.14 -36.56
C ILE A 678 19.85 -9.36 -37.01
N ILE A 679 19.26 -10.08 -36.06
CA ILE A 679 18.36 -11.21 -36.26
C ILE A 679 16.97 -10.80 -35.79
N GLN A 680 15.96 -11.03 -36.61
CA GLN A 680 14.56 -10.75 -36.26
C GLN A 680 13.93 -12.02 -35.68
N HIS A 681 13.33 -11.91 -34.50
CA HIS A 681 12.64 -13.01 -33.85
C HIS A 681 11.38 -12.49 -33.15
N ALA A 682 10.25 -13.17 -33.29
CA ALA A 682 9.03 -12.74 -32.61
C ALA A 682 9.15 -13.00 -31.10
N TRP A 683 8.70 -12.06 -30.28
CA TRP A 683 8.66 -12.27 -28.83
C TRP A 683 7.65 -13.38 -28.46
N ASN A 684 8.13 -14.48 -27.87
CA ASN A 684 7.33 -15.66 -27.53
C ASN A 684 7.15 -15.90 -26.01
N GLU A 685 7.35 -14.87 -25.18
CA GLU A 685 7.32 -15.01 -23.71
C GLU A 685 8.39 -15.97 -23.18
N ASP A 686 9.55 -16.00 -23.82
CA ASP A 686 10.70 -16.80 -23.40
C ASP A 686 11.99 -16.02 -23.69
N PHE A 687 12.67 -15.59 -22.63
CA PHE A 687 13.92 -14.87 -22.78
C PHE A 687 15.07 -15.80 -23.23
N SER A 688 15.12 -17.03 -22.70
CA SER A 688 16.10 -18.04 -23.11
C SER A 688 16.06 -18.34 -24.59
N GLU A 689 14.86 -18.45 -25.18
CA GLU A 689 14.72 -18.68 -26.63
C GLU A 689 15.45 -17.59 -27.42
N ALA A 690 15.17 -16.32 -27.12
CA ALA A 690 15.76 -15.18 -27.79
C ALA A 690 17.29 -15.08 -27.53
N ARG A 691 17.74 -15.34 -26.28
CA ARG A 691 19.17 -15.37 -25.94
C ARG A 691 19.89 -16.48 -26.70
N ASN A 692 19.34 -17.68 -26.76
CA ASN A 692 19.93 -18.82 -27.45
C ASN A 692 20.01 -18.64 -28.98
N ILE A 693 19.08 -17.89 -29.58
CA ILE A 693 19.19 -17.51 -31.00
C ILE A 693 20.43 -16.64 -31.22
N SER A 694 20.72 -15.69 -30.33
CA SER A 694 21.93 -14.87 -30.44
C SER A 694 23.20 -15.72 -30.38
N LEU A 695 23.26 -16.71 -29.47
CA LEU A 695 24.38 -17.64 -29.34
C LEU A 695 24.61 -18.48 -30.61
N LYS A 696 23.53 -18.99 -31.23
CA LYS A 696 23.61 -19.75 -32.50
C LYS A 696 24.19 -18.96 -33.66
N HIS A 697 24.07 -17.63 -33.61
CA HIS A 697 24.53 -16.74 -34.67
C HIS A 697 25.90 -16.11 -34.40
N ALA A 698 26.45 -16.28 -33.20
CA ALA A 698 27.80 -15.91 -32.84
C ALA A 698 28.82 -16.89 -33.42
N THR A 699 30.00 -16.36 -33.75
CA THR A 699 31.10 -17.05 -34.43
C THR A 699 32.43 -16.93 -33.66
N GLY A 700 32.44 -16.21 -32.54
CA GLY A 700 33.54 -16.21 -31.57
C GLY A 700 33.58 -17.50 -30.76
N ASN A 701 34.73 -17.79 -30.15
CA ASN A 701 34.88 -18.89 -29.19
C ASN A 701 34.60 -18.45 -27.74
N TRP A 702 34.33 -17.16 -27.54
CA TRP A 702 33.83 -16.56 -26.31
C TRP A 702 32.59 -15.71 -26.61
N ALA A 703 31.65 -15.68 -25.67
CA ALA A 703 30.48 -14.83 -25.69
C ALA A 703 30.49 -13.92 -24.45
N LEU A 704 30.13 -12.65 -24.67
CA LEU A 704 29.74 -11.70 -23.64
C LEU A 704 28.26 -11.43 -23.82
N TRP A 705 27.48 -11.62 -22.76
CA TRP A 705 26.09 -11.22 -22.73
C TRP A 705 25.95 -9.87 -22.02
N LEU A 706 25.26 -8.90 -22.65
CA LEU A 706 24.83 -7.65 -22.03
C LEU A 706 23.39 -7.32 -22.40
N ASP A 707 22.66 -6.74 -21.44
CA ASP A 707 21.38 -6.09 -21.69
C ASP A 707 21.62 -4.63 -22.15
N ALA A 708 20.65 -4.01 -22.85
CA ALA A 708 20.89 -2.72 -23.52
C ALA A 708 21.15 -1.56 -22.54
N ASP A 709 20.72 -1.69 -21.28
CA ASP A 709 20.91 -0.76 -20.17
C ASP A 709 22.16 -1.06 -19.30
N GLU A 710 23.04 -1.92 -19.80
CA GLU A 710 24.32 -2.27 -19.19
C GLU A 710 25.50 -1.67 -19.97
N GLU A 711 26.57 -1.31 -19.26
CA GLU A 711 27.82 -0.79 -19.84
C GLU A 711 29.03 -1.46 -19.18
N ILE A 712 30.09 -1.72 -19.94
CA ILE A 712 31.38 -2.08 -19.33
C ILE A 712 31.93 -0.86 -18.59
N ALA A 713 32.26 -1.03 -17.31
CA ALA A 713 32.76 0.08 -16.50
C ALA A 713 34.09 0.62 -17.07
N PRO A 714 34.40 1.91 -16.87
CA PRO A 714 35.67 2.50 -17.28
C PRO A 714 36.86 1.65 -16.80
N ASP A 715 37.84 1.47 -17.68
CA ASP A 715 39.04 0.64 -17.47
C ASP A 715 38.82 -0.88 -17.30
N SER A 716 37.57 -1.35 -17.19
CA SER A 716 37.27 -2.78 -17.03
C SER A 716 37.55 -3.60 -18.30
N GLY A 717 37.40 -3.01 -19.50
CA GLY A 717 37.61 -3.72 -20.77
C GLY A 717 38.97 -4.41 -20.92
N ARG A 718 40.04 -3.87 -20.32
CA ARG A 718 41.37 -4.52 -20.33
C ARG A 718 41.39 -5.79 -19.46
N HIS A 719 40.61 -5.81 -18.38
CA HIS A 719 40.46 -6.95 -17.49
C HIS A 719 39.68 -8.07 -18.18
N PHE A 720 38.62 -7.75 -18.92
CA PHE A 720 37.89 -8.72 -19.76
C PHE A 720 38.82 -9.40 -20.77
N ARG A 721 39.64 -8.62 -21.49
CA ARG A 721 40.60 -9.16 -22.46
C ARG A 721 41.64 -10.06 -21.77
N SER A 722 42.24 -9.58 -20.68
CA SER A 722 43.23 -10.34 -19.90
C SER A 722 42.64 -11.64 -19.31
N ALA A 723 41.37 -11.63 -18.86
CA ALA A 723 40.72 -12.81 -18.30
C ALA A 723 40.59 -13.92 -19.34
N MET A 724 40.11 -13.60 -20.56
CA MET A 724 39.99 -14.58 -21.64
C MET A 724 41.34 -15.14 -22.10
N GLU A 725 42.36 -14.29 -22.22
CA GLU A 725 43.70 -14.68 -22.68
C GLU A 725 44.43 -15.61 -21.70
N ASN A 726 44.13 -15.52 -20.41
CA ASN A 726 44.77 -16.31 -19.36
C ASN A 726 43.86 -17.41 -18.78
N ALA A 727 42.66 -17.60 -19.33
CA ALA A 727 41.69 -18.58 -18.84
C ALA A 727 42.19 -20.02 -19.09
N PRO A 728 42.27 -20.89 -18.06
CA PRO A 728 42.55 -22.31 -18.24
C PRO A 728 41.54 -22.98 -19.18
N SER A 729 41.93 -24.09 -19.80
CA SER A 729 41.03 -24.87 -20.67
C SER A 729 39.89 -25.54 -19.90
N THR A 730 40.03 -25.74 -18.60
CA THR A 730 38.99 -26.24 -17.69
C THR A 730 37.96 -25.18 -17.30
N LEU A 731 38.23 -23.89 -17.58
CA LEU A 731 37.36 -22.79 -17.19
C LEU A 731 36.38 -22.42 -18.31
N GLY A 732 35.09 -22.57 -18.06
CA GLY A 732 34.00 -22.27 -18.99
C GLY A 732 33.54 -20.82 -18.98
N GLY A 733 33.80 -20.05 -17.91
CA GLY A 733 33.42 -18.63 -17.87
C GLY A 733 33.81 -17.89 -16.60
N PHE A 734 33.44 -16.60 -16.57
CA PHE A 734 33.76 -15.66 -15.49
C PHE A 734 32.51 -14.95 -14.95
N LEU A 735 32.43 -14.95 -13.62
CA LEU A 735 31.49 -14.11 -12.87
C LEU A 735 31.93 -12.65 -12.95
N CYS A 736 31.06 -11.80 -13.50
CA CYS A 736 31.26 -10.37 -13.63
C CYS A 736 30.55 -9.64 -12.48
N MET A 737 31.18 -8.61 -11.93
CA MET A 737 30.62 -7.77 -10.87
C MET A 737 29.71 -6.70 -11.47
N PHE A 738 28.44 -6.72 -11.08
CA PHE A 738 27.44 -5.72 -11.45
C PHE A 738 27.43 -4.57 -10.46
N GLN A 739 27.42 -3.34 -10.96
CA GLN A 739 27.16 -2.13 -10.19
C GLN A 739 25.80 -1.57 -10.62
N ASN A 740 24.76 -1.89 -9.86
CA ASN A 740 23.40 -1.43 -10.12
C ASN A 740 23.23 -0.02 -9.55
N TRP A 741 23.10 0.99 -10.42
CA TRP A 741 22.92 2.38 -10.02
C TRP A 741 21.44 2.67 -9.72
N LEU A 742 21.09 2.76 -8.43
CA LEU A 742 19.70 2.80 -7.97
C LEU A 742 19.06 4.19 -8.08
N THR A 743 19.87 5.26 -7.99
CA THR A 743 19.36 6.65 -7.92
C THR A 743 19.79 7.53 -9.09
N SER A 744 20.47 6.96 -10.10
CA SER A 744 20.95 7.71 -11.26
C SER A 744 21.10 6.82 -12.48
N THR A 745 20.73 7.33 -13.66
CA THR A 745 20.99 6.69 -14.96
C THR A 745 22.39 7.00 -15.52
N THR A 746 23.25 7.61 -14.70
CA THR A 746 24.64 7.94 -15.02
C THR A 746 25.53 7.77 -13.79
N ARG A 747 26.84 7.66 -13.97
CA ARG A 747 27.84 7.49 -12.89
C ARG A 747 27.99 8.77 -12.05
N LYS A 748 27.00 9.08 -11.19
CA LYS A 748 26.96 10.29 -10.37
C LYS A 748 27.46 10.02 -8.95
N LYS A 749 28.39 10.85 -8.47
CA LYS A 749 28.90 10.73 -7.10
C LYS A 749 27.77 10.90 -6.07
N GLY A 750 27.70 10.00 -5.09
CA GLY A 750 26.65 9.98 -4.06
C GLY A 750 25.39 9.20 -4.45
N SER A 751 25.37 8.54 -5.62
CA SER A 751 24.31 7.58 -5.96
C SER A 751 24.41 6.31 -5.13
N GLU A 752 23.25 5.72 -4.83
CA GLU A 752 23.18 4.42 -4.17
C GLU A 752 23.46 3.32 -5.20
N ILE A 753 24.30 2.36 -4.82
CA ILE A 753 24.73 1.27 -5.69
C ILE A 753 24.49 -0.05 -4.97
N ALA A 754 23.82 -0.98 -5.64
CA ALA A 754 23.78 -2.38 -5.21
C ALA A 754 24.71 -3.21 -6.09
N VAL A 755 25.37 -4.21 -5.51
CA VAL A 755 26.34 -5.03 -6.25
C VAL A 755 25.95 -6.51 -6.20
N HIS A 756 26.01 -7.18 -7.34
CA HIS A 756 25.86 -8.63 -7.43
C HIS A 756 26.86 -9.20 -8.44
N HIS A 757 26.95 -10.53 -8.53
CA HIS A 757 27.79 -11.19 -9.53
C HIS A 757 26.91 -12.05 -10.43
N ALA A 758 27.26 -12.13 -11.72
CA ALA A 758 26.56 -13.00 -12.66
C ALA A 758 27.53 -13.50 -13.75
N LEU A 759 27.30 -14.71 -14.26
CA LEU A 759 28.10 -15.32 -15.33
C LEU A 759 27.74 -14.68 -16.68
N ARG A 760 28.48 -13.62 -17.07
CA ARG A 760 28.22 -12.90 -18.33
C ARG A 760 29.27 -13.13 -19.42
N LEU A 761 30.46 -13.58 -19.06
CA LEU A 761 31.56 -13.86 -19.99
C LEU A 761 31.87 -15.36 -19.98
N PHE A 762 31.68 -16.06 -21.09
CA PHE A 762 31.81 -17.52 -21.12
C PHE A 762 32.29 -18.05 -22.48
N ARG A 763 32.83 -19.26 -22.50
CA ARG A 763 33.22 -19.97 -23.72
C ARG A 763 31.98 -20.36 -24.49
N LEU A 764 31.99 -20.07 -25.79
CA LEU A 764 30.90 -20.45 -26.68
C LEU A 764 31.25 -21.78 -27.34
N GLN A 765 30.58 -22.86 -26.92
CA GLN A 765 30.77 -24.22 -27.45
C GLN A 765 29.41 -24.93 -27.63
N PRO A 766 29.33 -25.96 -28.49
CA PRO A 766 28.13 -26.78 -28.63
C PRO A 766 27.68 -27.34 -27.27
N GLY A 767 26.39 -27.16 -26.93
CA GLY A 767 25.83 -27.55 -25.65
C GLY A 767 25.60 -26.39 -24.68
N VAL A 768 26.28 -25.24 -24.84
CA VAL A 768 26.04 -24.06 -24.01
C VAL A 768 24.72 -23.39 -24.40
N ALA A 769 23.80 -23.26 -23.44
CA ALA A 769 22.49 -22.63 -23.63
C ALA A 769 22.03 -21.93 -22.35
N PHE A 770 21.20 -20.90 -22.53
CA PHE A 770 20.40 -20.34 -21.45
C PHE A 770 19.18 -21.22 -21.19
N GLU A 771 18.92 -21.49 -19.92
CA GLU A 771 17.78 -22.26 -19.41
C GLU A 771 16.93 -21.40 -18.47
N GLY A 772 15.61 -21.62 -18.52
CA GLY A 772 14.59 -20.86 -17.79
C GLY A 772 13.91 -19.80 -18.64
N ARG A 773 12.59 -19.68 -18.56
CA ARG A 773 11.83 -18.71 -19.36
C ARG A 773 12.14 -17.25 -19.01
N ILE A 774 12.58 -17.00 -17.77
CA ILE A 774 12.96 -15.70 -17.20
C ILE A 774 13.99 -15.93 -16.09
N HIS A 775 14.84 -14.92 -15.81
CA HIS A 775 16.01 -15.06 -14.92
C HIS A 775 16.96 -16.18 -15.37
N GLU A 776 17.04 -16.38 -16.67
CA GLU A 776 17.70 -17.48 -17.32
C GLU A 776 19.21 -17.51 -17.06
N GLN A 777 19.72 -18.73 -16.88
CA GLN A 777 21.11 -19.00 -16.55
C GLN A 777 21.71 -19.93 -17.60
N ASN A 778 22.98 -19.75 -17.91
CA ASN A 778 23.77 -20.67 -18.73
C ASN A 778 24.78 -21.47 -17.91
N LEU A 779 24.85 -21.23 -16.60
CA LEU A 779 25.77 -21.88 -15.67
C LEU A 779 25.66 -23.41 -15.71
N ARG A 780 24.42 -23.93 -15.67
CA ARG A 780 24.16 -25.37 -15.68
C ARG A 780 24.68 -26.05 -16.95
N SER A 781 24.33 -25.51 -18.13
CA SER A 781 24.82 -26.06 -19.40
C SER A 781 26.35 -26.12 -19.46
N LEU A 782 27.06 -25.19 -18.82
CA LEU A 782 28.52 -25.21 -18.69
C LEU A 782 29.01 -26.26 -17.68
N GLN A 783 28.32 -26.42 -16.55
CA GLN A 783 28.64 -27.45 -15.55
C GLN A 783 28.43 -28.87 -16.10
N GLU A 784 27.37 -29.11 -16.88
CA GLU A 784 27.08 -30.41 -17.52
C GLU A 784 28.15 -30.81 -18.56
N LEU A 785 28.77 -29.80 -19.18
CA LEU A 785 29.95 -29.93 -20.04
C LEU A 785 31.27 -30.15 -19.25
N GLY A 786 31.22 -30.11 -17.92
CA GLY A 786 32.37 -30.33 -17.04
C GLY A 786 33.28 -29.11 -16.89
N TYR A 787 32.78 -27.90 -17.18
CA TYR A 787 33.55 -26.68 -17.00
C TYR A 787 33.43 -26.12 -15.58
N GLU A 788 34.56 -25.59 -15.10
CA GLU A 788 34.62 -24.74 -13.91
C GLU A 788 34.32 -23.28 -14.29
N TYR A 789 34.00 -22.44 -13.32
CA TYR A 789 33.85 -21.00 -13.52
C TYR A 789 34.70 -20.22 -12.51
N GLY A 790 35.14 -19.04 -12.92
CA GLY A 790 36.13 -18.26 -12.21
C GLY A 790 35.64 -16.88 -11.84
N LYS A 791 36.29 -16.27 -10.86
CA LYS A 791 36.10 -14.86 -10.50
C LYS A 791 37.44 -14.14 -10.64
N VAL A 792 37.43 -13.01 -11.35
CA VAL A 792 38.62 -12.18 -11.57
C VAL A 792 38.28 -10.74 -11.20
N GLU A 793 39.15 -10.10 -10.43
CA GLU A 793 38.97 -8.70 -10.08
C GLU A 793 39.02 -7.78 -11.32
N GLY A 794 38.14 -6.79 -11.33
CA GLY A 794 38.10 -5.77 -12.36
C GLY A 794 37.20 -6.10 -13.56
N LEU A 795 36.48 -7.23 -13.56
CA LEU A 795 35.37 -7.50 -14.49
C LEU A 795 34.10 -6.82 -13.99
N VAL A 796 33.87 -5.57 -14.38
CA VAL A 796 32.82 -4.70 -13.82
C VAL A 796 31.86 -4.24 -14.91
N ILE A 797 30.57 -4.43 -14.65
CA ILE A 797 29.46 -4.02 -15.52
C ILE A 797 28.58 -3.04 -14.74
N ASP A 798 28.40 -1.83 -15.27
CA ASP A 798 27.46 -0.85 -14.72
C ASP A 798 26.07 -1.12 -15.29
N HIS A 799 25.04 -1.15 -14.45
CA HIS A 799 23.65 -1.36 -14.87
C HIS A 799 22.77 -0.19 -14.40
N PHE A 800 22.06 0.42 -15.35
CA PHE A 800 21.31 1.68 -15.14
C PHE A 800 19.77 1.51 -15.13
N GLY A 801 19.27 0.28 -15.27
CA GLY A 801 17.84 -0.04 -15.36
C GLY A 801 17.01 0.27 -14.11
N TYR A 802 17.63 0.44 -12.93
CA TYR A 802 16.95 0.62 -11.64
C TYR A 802 16.73 2.07 -11.20
N ALA A 803 17.19 3.07 -11.96
CA ALA A 803 17.02 4.47 -11.56
C ALA A 803 15.53 4.89 -11.53
N GLY A 804 15.08 5.46 -10.41
CA GLY A 804 13.68 5.63 -9.96
C GLY A 804 12.61 6.20 -10.92
N GLU A 805 12.96 6.67 -12.12
CA GLU A 805 11.96 6.97 -13.16
C GLU A 805 11.51 5.72 -13.94
N ILE A 806 12.32 4.66 -13.96
CA ILE A 806 12.13 3.46 -14.81
C ILE A 806 11.35 2.35 -14.10
N MET A 807 11.40 2.30 -12.76
CA MET A 807 10.66 1.32 -11.93
C MET A 807 9.15 1.63 -11.80
N SER A 808 8.67 2.79 -12.27
CA SER A 808 7.27 3.20 -12.12
C SER A 808 6.28 2.49 -13.06
N ILE A 809 6.74 1.55 -13.88
CA ILE A 809 5.87 0.78 -14.79
C ILE A 809 5.28 -0.42 -14.04
N ARG A 810 4.14 -0.20 -13.37
CA ARG A 810 3.33 -1.23 -12.67
C ARG A 810 3.04 -2.49 -13.51
N ASN A 811 3.08 -2.42 -14.85
CA ASN A 811 2.84 -3.57 -15.74
C ASN A 811 4.04 -4.53 -15.92
N LYS A 812 5.28 -4.16 -15.52
CA LYS A 812 6.43 -5.07 -15.64
C LYS A 812 6.42 -6.17 -14.58
N HIS A 813 6.10 -5.85 -13.33
CA HIS A 813 6.12 -6.80 -12.22
C HIS A 813 5.06 -7.91 -12.34
N GLU A 814 3.81 -7.57 -12.67
CA GLU A 814 2.74 -8.57 -12.83
C GLU A 814 3.05 -9.58 -13.95
N ARG A 815 3.62 -9.11 -15.06
CA ARG A 815 4.01 -9.95 -16.19
C ARG A 815 5.15 -10.89 -15.81
N PHE A 816 6.16 -10.39 -15.10
CA PHE A 816 7.28 -11.22 -14.62
C PHE A 816 6.84 -12.25 -13.59
N ILE A 817 5.99 -11.86 -12.63
CA ILE A 817 5.39 -12.78 -11.65
C ILE A 817 4.58 -13.87 -12.38
N THR A 818 3.80 -13.51 -13.41
CA THR A 818 3.03 -14.50 -14.19
C THR A 818 3.95 -15.49 -14.90
N MET A 819 5.02 -15.02 -15.55
CA MET A 819 6.00 -15.88 -16.20
C MET A 819 6.74 -16.79 -15.21
N LEU A 820 7.15 -16.26 -14.05
CA LEU A 820 7.82 -17.01 -12.98
C LEU A 820 6.90 -18.06 -12.35
N LYS A 821 5.63 -17.75 -12.09
CA LYS A 821 4.65 -18.74 -11.62
C LYS A 821 4.54 -19.90 -12.58
N ARG A 822 4.37 -19.59 -13.86
CA ARG A 822 4.26 -20.58 -14.92
C ARG A 822 5.53 -21.43 -15.02
N GLU A 823 6.71 -20.81 -14.89
CA GLU A 823 7.99 -21.54 -14.84
C GLU A 823 8.08 -22.50 -13.65
N VAL A 824 7.70 -22.04 -12.45
CA VAL A 824 7.70 -22.86 -11.22
C VAL A 824 6.66 -24.00 -11.29
N GLU A 825 5.56 -23.81 -12.03
CA GLU A 825 4.51 -24.81 -12.24
C GLU A 825 4.87 -25.83 -13.35
N GLU A 826 5.48 -25.39 -14.45
CA GLU A 826 5.74 -26.21 -15.65
C GLU A 826 7.07 -26.97 -15.62
N ASN A 827 8.08 -26.52 -14.86
CA ASN A 827 9.42 -27.13 -14.81
C ASN A 827 9.75 -27.73 -13.42
N PRO A 828 9.45 -29.02 -13.17
CA PRO A 828 9.52 -29.64 -11.84
C PRO A 828 10.91 -30.14 -11.40
N ILE A 829 11.98 -29.82 -12.12
CA ILE A 829 13.35 -30.31 -11.78
C ILE A 829 13.83 -29.61 -10.50
N ASP A 830 14.12 -30.40 -9.45
CA ASP A 830 14.22 -29.94 -8.05
C ASP A 830 15.24 -28.81 -7.79
N GLU A 831 16.42 -28.84 -8.41
CA GLU A 831 17.49 -27.85 -8.17
C GLU A 831 17.25 -26.52 -8.91
N PHE A 832 16.83 -26.56 -10.19
CA PHE A 832 16.50 -25.35 -10.96
C PHE A 832 15.20 -24.69 -10.48
N ARG A 833 14.25 -25.50 -10.00
CA ARG A 833 13.00 -25.03 -9.39
C ARG A 833 13.26 -24.14 -8.18
N ASN A 834 14.24 -24.46 -7.32
CA ASN A 834 14.49 -23.67 -6.11
C ASN A 834 14.96 -22.23 -6.43
N PHE A 835 15.81 -22.08 -7.45
CA PHE A 835 16.24 -20.77 -7.94
C PHE A 835 15.06 -19.96 -8.51
N GLN A 836 14.17 -20.60 -9.27
CA GLN A 836 12.98 -19.93 -9.81
C GLN A 836 11.94 -19.58 -8.73
N VAL A 837 11.81 -20.42 -7.69
CA VAL A 837 10.99 -20.11 -6.49
C VAL A 837 11.58 -18.91 -5.74
N PHE A 838 12.90 -18.82 -5.59
CA PHE A 838 13.56 -17.63 -5.06
C PHE A 838 13.25 -16.39 -5.91
N ASN A 839 13.43 -16.46 -7.24
CA ASN A 839 13.16 -15.32 -8.12
C ASN A 839 11.69 -14.89 -8.09
N LEU A 840 10.76 -15.83 -7.94
CA LEU A 840 9.34 -15.53 -7.73
C LEU A 840 9.12 -14.78 -6.41
N GLY A 841 9.74 -15.25 -5.32
CA GLY A 841 9.74 -14.56 -4.02
C GLY A 841 10.34 -13.16 -4.10
N ASN A 842 11.47 -12.99 -4.80
CA ASN A 842 12.12 -11.72 -5.05
C ASN A 842 11.24 -10.76 -5.87
N ALA A 843 10.55 -11.28 -6.90
CA ALA A 843 9.64 -10.49 -7.72
C ALA A 843 8.47 -9.94 -6.89
N TYR A 844 7.91 -10.75 -5.98
CA TYR A 844 6.91 -10.28 -5.03
C TYR A 844 7.46 -9.30 -4.01
N PHE A 845 8.68 -9.55 -3.50
CA PHE A 845 9.36 -8.64 -2.57
C PHE A 845 9.56 -7.25 -3.20
N THR A 846 9.97 -7.21 -4.46
CA THR A 846 10.15 -5.97 -5.23
C THR A 846 8.80 -5.31 -5.54
N ALA A 847 7.74 -6.09 -5.75
CA ALA A 847 6.39 -5.58 -5.96
C ALA A 847 5.73 -5.04 -4.67
N GLY A 848 6.30 -5.30 -3.50
CA GLY A 848 5.75 -4.91 -2.20
C GLY A 848 4.67 -5.86 -1.66
N ASP A 849 4.47 -7.03 -2.29
CA ASP A 849 3.57 -8.08 -1.82
C ASP A 849 4.31 -8.98 -0.83
N TRP A 850 4.35 -8.54 0.43
CA TRP A 850 5.16 -9.18 1.47
C TRP A 850 4.68 -10.59 1.83
N GLU A 851 3.38 -10.88 1.76
CA GLU A 851 2.87 -12.23 2.10
C GLU A 851 3.30 -13.26 1.07
N ASN A 852 3.13 -12.97 -0.23
CA ASN A 852 3.60 -13.88 -1.27
C ASN A 852 5.14 -13.94 -1.31
N ALA A 853 5.83 -12.82 -1.09
CA ALA A 853 7.28 -12.82 -0.96
C ALA A 853 7.73 -13.76 0.17
N TYR A 854 7.15 -13.63 1.37
CA TYR A 854 7.43 -14.51 2.49
C TYR A 854 7.15 -15.97 2.15
N LYS A 855 6.01 -16.28 1.53
CA LYS A 855 5.64 -17.65 1.14
C LYS A 855 6.73 -18.30 0.28
N TYR A 856 7.09 -17.66 -0.84
CA TYR A 856 8.02 -18.25 -1.80
C TYR A 856 9.48 -18.17 -1.34
N LEU A 857 9.90 -17.10 -0.65
CA LEU A 857 11.24 -17.03 -0.05
C LEU A 857 11.40 -18.08 1.07
N SER A 858 10.39 -18.28 1.91
CA SER A 858 10.42 -19.35 2.93
C SER A 858 10.45 -20.74 2.30
N GLU A 859 9.77 -20.95 1.18
CA GLU A 859 9.86 -22.20 0.41
C GLU A 859 11.29 -22.41 -0.14
N ALA A 860 11.87 -21.39 -0.76
CA ALA A 860 13.23 -21.46 -1.30
C ALA A 860 14.29 -21.69 -0.19
N ALA A 861 14.10 -21.10 0.99
CA ALA A 861 15.02 -21.24 2.12
C ALA A 861 15.13 -22.68 2.61
N LYS A 862 14.05 -23.48 2.54
CA LYS A 862 14.04 -24.89 3.00
C LYS A 862 15.04 -25.78 2.25
N LYS A 863 15.38 -25.44 1.00
CA LYS A 863 16.32 -26.18 0.14
C LYS A 863 17.56 -25.35 -0.22
N ALA A 864 17.84 -24.29 0.53
CA ALA A 864 18.97 -23.42 0.23
C ALA A 864 20.33 -24.12 0.45
N ASP A 865 21.26 -23.91 -0.47
CA ASP A 865 22.66 -24.36 -0.40
C ASP A 865 23.58 -23.14 -0.21
N SER A 866 24.56 -23.24 0.67
CA SER A 866 25.51 -22.15 0.93
C SER A 866 26.50 -21.90 -0.22
N ASN A 867 26.61 -22.83 -1.18
CA ASN A 867 27.39 -22.67 -2.40
C ASN A 867 26.65 -21.90 -3.50
N GLU A 868 25.33 -21.73 -3.38
CA GLU A 868 24.51 -21.02 -4.35
C GLU A 868 24.59 -19.49 -4.15
N GLU A 869 24.77 -18.75 -5.24
CA GLU A 869 25.02 -17.30 -5.18
C GLU A 869 23.81 -16.51 -4.65
N TYR A 870 22.59 -16.98 -4.92
CA TYR A 870 21.36 -16.31 -4.52
C TYR A 870 21.02 -16.48 -3.03
N THR A 871 21.65 -17.44 -2.34
CA THR A 871 21.32 -17.80 -0.94
C THR A 871 21.50 -16.62 0.02
N VAL A 872 22.52 -15.78 -0.19
CA VAL A 872 22.72 -14.57 0.63
C VAL A 872 21.55 -13.59 0.45
N THR A 873 21.15 -13.32 -0.79
CA THR A 873 20.03 -12.41 -1.12
C THR A 873 18.71 -12.95 -0.61
N LEU A 874 18.47 -14.26 -0.77
CA LEU A 874 17.30 -14.97 -0.26
C LEU A 874 17.07 -14.70 1.24
N PHE A 875 18.10 -14.89 2.07
CA PHE A 875 17.95 -14.67 3.52
C PHE A 875 17.87 -13.18 3.89
N ILE A 876 18.54 -12.28 3.17
CA ILE A 876 18.38 -10.83 3.36
C ILE A 876 16.91 -10.42 3.13
N GLU A 877 16.33 -10.87 2.02
CA GLU A 877 14.97 -10.52 1.62
C GLU A 877 13.93 -11.19 2.52
N LEU A 878 14.13 -12.46 2.88
CA LEU A 878 13.23 -13.18 3.79
C LEU A 878 13.15 -12.49 5.16
N ILE A 879 14.30 -12.18 5.77
CA ILE A 879 14.34 -11.50 7.08
C ILE A 879 13.72 -10.10 6.99
N ALA A 880 14.03 -9.34 5.94
CA ALA A 880 13.43 -8.03 5.71
C ALA A 880 11.92 -8.12 5.50
N CYS A 881 11.44 -9.19 4.85
CA CYS A 881 10.02 -9.46 4.65
C CYS A 881 9.32 -9.74 5.98
N CYS A 882 9.89 -10.59 6.82
CA CYS A 882 9.38 -10.88 8.17
C CYS A 882 9.26 -9.61 9.03
N HIS A 883 10.28 -8.73 8.98
CA HIS A 883 10.22 -7.44 9.66
C HIS A 883 9.07 -6.55 9.15
N ARG A 884 8.85 -6.48 7.83
CA ARG A 884 7.75 -5.68 7.24
C ARG A 884 6.36 -6.25 7.53
N LEU A 885 6.24 -7.57 7.65
CA LEU A 885 5.01 -8.25 8.05
C LEU A 885 4.74 -8.19 9.57
N LEU A 886 5.61 -7.55 10.34
CA LEU A 886 5.54 -7.50 11.81
C LEU A 886 5.62 -8.91 12.45
N ARG A 887 6.38 -9.81 11.82
CA ARG A 887 6.65 -11.20 12.25
C ARG A 887 8.14 -11.37 12.60
N PRO A 888 8.66 -10.66 13.60
CA PRO A 888 10.09 -10.64 13.90
C PRO A 888 10.63 -12.00 14.36
N GLU A 889 9.81 -12.86 14.98
CA GLU A 889 10.21 -14.20 15.40
C GLU A 889 10.59 -15.09 14.20
N GLU A 890 9.78 -15.08 13.14
CA GLU A 890 10.07 -15.80 11.89
C GLU A 890 11.33 -15.24 11.19
N GLY A 891 11.59 -13.94 11.34
CA GLY A 891 12.84 -13.33 10.88
C GLY A 891 14.07 -13.81 11.66
N ILE A 892 13.92 -14.10 12.96
CA ILE A 892 14.98 -14.68 13.78
C ILE A 892 15.20 -16.16 13.39
N GLU A 893 14.14 -16.92 13.16
CA GLU A 893 14.24 -18.31 12.68
C GLU A 893 14.98 -18.38 11.33
N ALA A 894 14.67 -17.49 10.38
CA ALA A 894 15.39 -17.39 9.11
C ALA A 894 16.88 -17.04 9.30
N TYR A 895 17.20 -16.19 10.28
CA TYR A 895 18.60 -15.90 10.64
C TYR A 895 19.31 -17.12 11.21
N GLU A 896 18.66 -17.88 12.09
CA GLU A 896 19.21 -19.12 12.68
C GLU A 896 19.46 -20.18 11.60
N GLN A 897 18.50 -20.38 10.69
CA GLN A 897 18.62 -21.28 9.55
C GLN A 897 19.82 -20.92 8.66
N CYS A 898 20.01 -19.63 8.37
CA CYS A 898 21.19 -19.15 7.63
C CYS A 898 22.51 -19.46 8.37
N CYS A 899 22.53 -19.32 9.70
CA CYS A 899 23.71 -19.63 10.51
C CYS A 899 24.03 -21.13 10.49
N GLU A 900 23.02 -22.01 10.50
CA GLU A 900 23.19 -23.46 10.39
C GLU A 900 23.82 -23.87 9.05
N LEU A 901 23.49 -23.16 7.97
CA LEU A 901 24.10 -23.32 6.64
C LEU A 901 25.53 -22.78 6.55
N GLY A 902 26.04 -22.13 7.60
CA GLY A 902 27.36 -21.51 7.62
C GLY A 902 27.45 -20.21 6.80
N VAL A 903 26.32 -19.63 6.41
CA VAL A 903 26.26 -18.39 5.63
C VAL A 903 26.34 -17.18 6.58
N LYS A 904 27.34 -16.31 6.37
CA LYS A 904 27.56 -15.11 7.19
C LYS A 904 27.73 -13.88 6.33
N HIS A 905 26.80 -12.93 6.43
CA HIS A 905 26.79 -11.71 5.63
C HIS A 905 26.26 -10.50 6.42
N ALA A 906 26.79 -9.30 6.14
CA ALA A 906 26.40 -8.07 6.84
C ALA A 906 24.89 -7.76 6.68
N GLY A 907 24.34 -7.95 5.48
CA GLY A 907 22.91 -7.76 5.20
C GLY A 907 21.97 -8.61 6.06
N ILE A 908 22.38 -9.84 6.36
CA ILE A 908 21.57 -10.82 7.11
C ILE A 908 21.54 -10.43 8.59
N ILE A 909 22.71 -10.13 9.15
CA ILE A 909 22.84 -9.67 10.56
C ILE A 909 22.16 -8.31 10.76
N PHE A 910 22.20 -7.45 9.74
CA PHE A 910 21.51 -6.17 9.76
C PHE A 910 19.99 -6.35 9.88
N GLY A 911 19.39 -7.20 9.03
CA GLY A 911 17.96 -7.53 9.11
C GLY A 911 17.58 -8.13 10.46
N TYR A 912 18.39 -9.07 10.96
CA TYR A 912 18.24 -9.67 12.30
C TYR A 912 18.27 -8.60 13.41
N GLY A 913 19.17 -7.61 13.31
CA GLY A 913 19.23 -6.46 14.22
C GLY A 913 17.92 -5.68 14.29
N TYR A 914 17.21 -5.50 13.17
CA TYR A 914 15.90 -4.85 13.13
C TYR A 914 14.79 -5.70 13.75
N CYS A 915 14.79 -7.03 13.53
CA CYS A 915 13.88 -7.94 14.23
C CYS A 915 14.07 -7.86 15.76
N LEU A 916 15.32 -7.77 16.22
CA LEU A 916 15.64 -7.59 17.64
C LEU A 916 15.20 -6.23 18.20
N LEU A 917 15.36 -5.14 17.42
CA LEU A 917 14.85 -3.82 17.79
C LEU A 917 13.32 -3.86 17.98
N TYR A 918 12.60 -4.51 17.07
CA TYR A 918 11.15 -4.66 17.14
C TYR A 918 10.72 -5.41 18.41
N LEU A 919 11.45 -6.47 18.77
CA LEU A 919 11.25 -7.23 20.01
C LEU A 919 11.79 -6.53 21.27
N LYS A 920 12.30 -5.29 21.14
CA LYS A 920 12.90 -4.50 22.23
C LYS A 920 14.11 -5.18 22.90
N LYS A 921 14.76 -6.11 22.20
CA LYS A 921 15.99 -6.77 22.64
C LYS A 921 17.21 -5.92 22.30
N TYR A 922 17.24 -4.69 22.84
CA TYR A 922 18.18 -3.65 22.40
C TYR A 922 19.65 -4.01 22.61
N LYS A 923 19.98 -4.82 23.64
CA LYS A 923 21.36 -5.24 23.88
C LYS A 923 21.87 -6.23 22.83
N GLU A 924 21.00 -7.13 22.39
CA GLU A 924 21.29 -8.07 21.31
C GLU A 924 21.38 -7.31 19.98
N ALA A 925 20.47 -6.35 19.75
CA ALA A 925 20.49 -5.49 18.57
C ALA A 925 21.78 -4.66 18.47
N GLU A 926 22.26 -4.09 19.59
CA GLU A 926 23.56 -3.41 19.66
C GLU A 926 24.69 -4.33 19.18
N THR A 927 24.68 -5.58 19.63
CA THR A 927 25.69 -6.58 19.26
C THR A 927 25.61 -6.91 17.77
N ALA A 928 24.40 -7.11 17.24
CA ALA A 928 24.18 -7.39 15.82
C ALA A 928 24.66 -6.25 14.91
N PHE A 929 24.36 -4.99 15.24
CA PHE A 929 24.79 -3.85 14.42
C PHE A 929 26.31 -3.62 14.48
N ARG A 930 26.95 -3.84 15.64
CA ARG A 930 28.43 -3.80 15.72
C ARG A 930 29.08 -4.90 14.87
N GLU A 931 28.50 -6.09 14.86
CA GLU A 931 28.96 -7.19 14.01
C GLU A 931 28.74 -6.90 12.52
N THR A 932 27.60 -6.28 12.18
CA THR A 932 27.31 -5.80 10.82
C THR A 932 28.39 -4.83 10.33
N MET A 933 28.80 -3.87 11.17
CA MET A 933 29.88 -2.93 10.86
C MET A 933 31.23 -3.63 10.72
N ARG A 934 31.53 -4.60 11.60
CA ARG A 934 32.78 -5.37 11.54
C ARG A 934 32.88 -6.12 10.20
N LEU A 935 31.80 -6.79 9.79
CA LEU A 935 31.73 -7.49 8.50
C LEU A 935 31.77 -6.53 7.31
N GLY A 936 31.13 -5.37 7.41
CA GLY A 936 31.19 -4.32 6.40
C GLY A 936 32.58 -3.73 6.19
N ALA A 937 33.41 -3.69 7.23
CA ALA A 937 34.80 -3.23 7.17
C ALA A 937 35.79 -4.32 6.69
N GLU A 938 35.37 -5.59 6.64
CA GLU A 938 36.21 -6.72 6.25
C GLU A 938 36.15 -6.98 4.74
N ASP A 939 37.17 -6.53 4.01
CA ASP A 939 37.31 -6.78 2.56
C ASP A 939 37.89 -8.17 2.23
N LYS A 940 37.49 -9.20 3.00
CA LYS A 940 38.07 -10.57 2.90
C LYS A 940 37.09 -11.65 2.45
N SER A 941 35.79 -11.39 2.46
CA SER A 941 34.78 -12.33 1.97
C SER A 941 34.42 -12.05 0.51
N VAL A 942 34.22 -13.10 -0.28
CA VAL A 942 33.78 -13.03 -1.68
C VAL A 942 32.40 -12.35 -1.82
N TYR A 943 31.62 -12.35 -0.73
CA TYR A 943 30.31 -11.71 -0.58
C TYR A 943 30.34 -10.40 0.22
N ALA A 944 31.50 -9.92 0.71
CA ALA A 944 31.56 -8.71 1.54
C ALA A 944 30.98 -7.45 0.87
N LYS A 945 30.95 -7.46 -0.47
CA LYS A 945 30.44 -6.37 -1.32
C LYS A 945 29.13 -6.72 -2.03
N SER A 946 28.50 -7.88 -1.79
CA SER A 946 27.20 -8.21 -2.40
C SER A 946 26.03 -7.53 -1.67
N GLY A 947 25.01 -7.12 -2.41
CA GLY A 947 23.84 -6.42 -1.88
C GLY A 947 24.07 -4.92 -1.72
N ASP A 948 23.40 -4.34 -0.73
CA ASP A 948 23.42 -2.90 -0.43
C ASP A 948 24.70 -2.51 0.34
N VAL A 949 25.59 -1.80 -0.35
CA VAL A 949 26.90 -1.37 0.18
C VAL A 949 26.78 -0.38 1.34
N GLY A 950 25.59 0.22 1.55
CA GLY A 950 25.30 1.08 2.68
C GLY A 950 25.11 0.34 4.01
N ILE A 951 24.81 -0.97 3.97
CA ILE A 951 24.49 -1.76 5.16
C ILE A 951 25.66 -1.81 6.14
N GLY A 952 26.85 -2.17 5.66
CA GLY A 952 28.05 -2.27 6.49
C GLY A 952 28.60 -0.93 6.99
N THR A 953 27.98 0.19 6.58
CA THR A 953 28.47 1.54 6.81
C THR A 953 27.42 2.40 7.54
N PHE A 954 26.87 3.43 6.88
CA PHE A 954 25.97 4.41 7.50
C PHE A 954 24.67 3.81 8.03
N LYS A 955 24.13 2.75 7.40
CA LYS A 955 22.89 2.12 7.87
C LYS A 955 23.11 1.34 9.17
N ALA A 956 24.23 0.63 9.32
CA ALA A 956 24.55 -0.04 10.58
C ALA A 956 24.89 0.95 11.71
N PHE A 957 25.55 2.08 11.41
CA PHE A 957 25.73 3.15 12.38
C PHE A 957 24.39 3.70 12.90
N TYR A 958 23.41 3.89 12.01
CA TYR A 958 22.06 4.29 12.40
C TYR A 958 21.32 3.22 13.23
N GLY A 959 21.38 1.95 12.82
CA GLY A 959 20.82 0.83 13.60
C GLY A 959 21.43 0.73 15.00
N LEU A 960 22.76 0.93 15.11
CA LEU A 960 23.46 1.00 16.40
C LEU A 960 22.96 2.18 17.24
N ALA A 961 22.76 3.36 16.64
CA ALA A 961 22.20 4.51 17.35
C ALA A 961 20.79 4.22 17.89
N LEU A 962 19.93 3.57 17.09
CA LEU A 962 18.58 3.15 17.52
C LEU A 962 18.65 2.20 18.73
N ALA A 963 19.54 1.21 18.69
CA ALA A 963 19.73 0.27 19.80
C ALA A 963 20.24 0.99 21.08
N LEU A 964 21.15 1.95 20.94
CA LEU A 964 21.66 2.74 22.07
C LEU A 964 20.59 3.66 22.67
N VAL A 965 19.77 4.28 21.83
CA VAL A 965 18.60 5.07 22.28
C VAL A 965 17.59 4.17 23.01
N GLY A 966 17.32 2.96 22.50
CA GLY A 966 16.45 1.99 23.19
C GLY A 966 17.00 1.52 24.55
N LEU A 967 18.33 1.55 24.74
CA LEU A 967 19.01 1.30 26.01
C LEU A 967 19.12 2.54 26.91
N GLU A 968 18.49 3.66 26.55
CA GLU A 968 18.59 4.95 27.25
C GLU A 968 20.04 5.51 27.31
N ARG A 969 20.94 5.04 26.43
CA ARG A 969 22.34 5.47 26.33
C ARG A 969 22.49 6.57 25.29
N HIS A 970 21.79 7.70 25.50
CA HIS A 970 21.66 8.78 24.54
C HIS A 970 23.00 9.45 24.17
N GLU A 971 23.86 9.76 25.14
CA GLU A 971 25.20 10.32 24.86
C GLU A 971 26.03 9.41 23.94
N GLU A 972 25.99 8.09 24.16
CA GLU A 972 26.73 7.14 23.32
C GLU A 972 26.16 7.01 21.90
N SER A 973 24.87 7.29 21.70
CA SER A 973 24.20 7.24 20.39
C SER A 973 24.60 8.39 19.46
N ILE A 974 25.11 9.51 20.01
CA ILE A 974 25.49 10.71 19.23
C ILE A 974 26.57 10.38 18.21
N LYS A 975 27.61 9.66 18.63
CA LYS A 975 28.74 9.34 17.75
C LYS A 975 28.30 8.48 16.54
N PRO A 976 27.59 7.35 16.71
CA PRO A 976 27.05 6.59 15.59
C PRO A 976 26.14 7.42 14.66
N CYS A 977 25.30 8.32 15.19
CA CYS A 977 24.52 9.23 14.34
C CYS A 977 25.42 10.15 13.50
N LEU A 978 26.47 10.75 14.09
CA LEU A 978 27.43 11.59 13.37
C LEU A 978 28.23 10.81 12.34
N ASP A 979 28.66 9.58 12.66
CA ASP A 979 29.38 8.69 11.75
C ASP A 979 28.49 8.31 10.54
N ALA A 980 27.20 8.05 10.77
CA ALA A 980 26.22 7.84 9.69
C ALA A 980 26.08 9.09 8.79
N LEU A 981 25.93 10.28 9.39
CA LEU A 981 25.78 11.54 8.65
C LEU A 981 27.05 12.00 7.94
N HIS A 982 28.24 11.61 8.43
CA HIS A 982 29.50 11.88 7.75
C HIS A 982 29.58 11.16 6.40
N LEU A 983 29.06 9.92 6.36
CA LEU A 983 29.03 9.09 5.16
C LEU A 983 27.82 9.40 4.27
N GLN A 984 26.66 9.67 4.88
CA GLN A 984 25.42 10.01 4.18
C GLN A 984 24.78 11.28 4.77
N PRO A 985 25.22 12.49 4.35
CA PRO A 985 24.72 13.75 4.92
C PRO A 985 23.23 14.01 4.72
N THR A 986 22.58 13.36 3.75
CA THR A 986 21.15 13.57 3.46
C THR A 986 20.22 12.61 4.20
N MET A 987 20.76 11.75 5.09
CA MET A 987 19.95 10.79 5.85
C MET A 987 19.16 11.49 6.97
N LEU A 988 17.88 11.78 6.70
CA LEU A 988 17.02 12.53 7.62
C LEU A 988 16.72 11.77 8.90
N GLU A 989 16.64 10.44 8.83
CA GLU A 989 16.33 9.56 9.94
C GLU A 989 17.44 9.60 11.01
N ALA A 990 18.71 9.54 10.58
CA ALA A 990 19.86 9.66 11.48
C ALA A 990 19.97 11.07 12.07
N ARG A 991 19.62 12.09 11.29
CA ARG A 991 19.63 13.49 11.75
C ARG A 991 18.54 13.78 12.78
N TYR A 992 17.34 13.25 12.55
CA TYR A 992 16.26 13.35 13.52
C TYR A 992 16.62 12.60 14.80
N LEU A 993 17.15 11.37 14.73
CA LEU A 993 17.60 10.62 15.90
C LEU A 993 18.70 11.35 16.69
N LEU A 994 19.65 11.99 16.00
CA LEU A 994 20.66 12.85 16.63
C LEU A 994 20.03 13.99 17.42
N SER A 995 18.99 14.64 16.87
CA SER A 995 18.27 15.70 17.57
C SER A 995 17.56 15.22 18.85
N LEU A 996 17.06 13.97 18.85
CA LEU A 996 16.46 13.35 20.02
C LEU A 996 17.51 13.10 21.10
N SER A 997 18.68 12.58 20.71
CA SER A 997 19.80 12.35 21.64
C SER A 997 20.34 13.66 22.22
N TYR A 998 20.50 14.71 21.41
CA TYR A 998 20.86 16.04 21.92
C TYR A 998 19.80 16.62 22.86
N SER A 999 18.51 16.42 22.57
CA SER A 999 17.43 16.87 23.45
C SER A 999 17.48 16.17 24.81
N HIS A 1000 17.72 14.86 24.84
CA HIS A 1000 17.88 14.11 26.08
C HIS A 1000 19.07 14.61 26.93
N GLU A 1001 20.19 14.89 26.27
CA GLU A 1001 21.40 15.46 26.90
C GLU A 1001 21.28 16.97 27.18
N LYS A 1002 20.09 17.56 27.01
CA LYS A 1002 19.78 18.98 27.24
C LYS A 1002 20.65 19.93 26.41
N ARG A 1003 21.15 19.46 25.27
CA ARG A 1003 21.88 20.22 24.25
C ARG A 1003 20.90 20.85 23.27
N TRP A 1004 20.06 21.74 23.76
CA TRP A 1004 18.90 22.28 23.04
C TRP A 1004 19.25 22.98 21.73
N ALA A 1005 20.36 23.73 21.71
CA ALA A 1005 20.80 24.45 20.51
C ALA A 1005 21.18 23.49 19.38
N ASP A 1006 21.93 22.43 19.72
CA ASP A 1006 22.33 21.40 18.75
C ASP A 1006 21.09 20.64 18.24
N ALA A 1007 20.16 20.29 19.13
CA ALA A 1007 18.91 19.62 18.74
C ALA A 1007 18.06 20.47 17.78
N ILE A 1008 17.87 21.76 18.07
CA ILE A 1008 17.13 22.69 17.21
C ILE A 1008 17.81 22.84 15.85
N GLN A 1009 19.15 22.90 15.82
CA GLN A 1009 19.91 22.99 14.57
C GLN A 1009 19.65 21.77 13.68
N GLU A 1010 19.75 20.56 14.24
CA GLU A 1010 19.52 19.33 13.47
C GLU A 1010 18.08 19.22 12.95
N LEU A 1011 17.09 19.60 13.76
CA LEU A 1011 15.68 19.62 13.33
C LEU A 1011 15.42 20.64 12.21
N ARG A 1012 16.08 21.80 12.23
CA ARG A 1012 15.98 22.79 11.15
C ARG A 1012 16.55 22.25 9.85
N ILE A 1013 17.71 21.59 9.91
CA ILE A 1013 18.31 20.95 8.74
C ILE A 1013 17.36 19.86 8.18
N CYS A 1014 16.66 19.12 9.03
CA CYS A 1014 15.62 18.18 8.56
C CYS A 1014 14.53 18.91 7.75
N LEU A 1015 14.07 20.08 8.21
CA LEU A 1015 13.06 20.87 7.49
C LEU A 1015 13.58 21.56 6.22
N GLU A 1016 14.88 21.87 6.13
CA GLU A 1016 15.49 22.38 4.90
C GLU A 1016 15.42 21.35 3.77
N HIS A 1017 15.59 20.07 4.11
CA HIS A 1017 15.56 18.96 3.14
C HIS A 1017 14.13 18.45 2.88
N ASN A 1018 13.32 18.33 3.93
CA ASN A 1018 11.92 17.97 3.83
C ASN A 1018 11.06 18.95 4.63
N PRO A 1019 10.52 20.00 3.96
CA PRO A 1019 9.70 21.00 4.62
C PRO A 1019 8.46 20.43 5.31
N GLN A 1020 7.97 19.24 4.95
CA GLN A 1020 6.76 18.63 5.51
C GLN A 1020 7.04 17.57 6.59
N HIS A 1021 8.30 17.43 7.06
CA HIS A 1021 8.65 16.44 8.09
C HIS A 1021 7.96 16.75 9.43
N LEU A 1022 6.86 16.04 9.71
CA LEU A 1022 5.90 16.33 10.77
C LEU A 1022 6.55 16.31 12.16
N GLU A 1023 7.38 15.30 12.40
CA GLU A 1023 8.09 15.09 13.66
C GLU A 1023 8.99 16.28 13.99
N SER A 1024 9.72 16.80 13.00
CA SER A 1024 10.60 17.95 13.20
C SER A 1024 9.84 19.25 13.42
N ILE A 1025 8.71 19.46 12.73
CA ILE A 1025 7.85 20.62 12.96
C ILE A 1025 7.34 20.57 14.41
N ARG A 1026 6.75 19.45 14.83
CA ARG A 1026 6.22 19.27 16.18
C ARG A 1026 7.29 19.50 17.25
N ASP A 1027 8.45 18.86 17.10
CA ASP A 1027 9.50 18.88 18.11
C ASP A 1027 10.23 20.23 18.18
N LEU A 1028 10.33 20.97 17.07
CA LEU A 1028 10.74 22.37 17.09
C LEU A 1028 9.76 23.25 17.87
N GLY A 1029 8.45 23.07 17.67
CA GLY A 1029 7.43 23.76 18.46
C GLY A 1029 7.60 23.50 19.96
N LYS A 1030 7.73 22.23 20.35
CA LYS A 1030 7.91 21.80 21.74
C LYS A 1030 9.22 22.32 22.36
N LEU A 1031 10.36 22.21 21.68
CA LEU A 1031 11.64 22.66 22.21
C LEU A 1031 11.69 24.17 22.41
N ASN A 1032 11.15 24.96 21.47
CA ASN A 1032 11.12 26.42 21.61
C ASN A 1032 10.16 26.85 22.74
N LEU A 1033 9.06 26.12 22.98
CA LEU A 1033 8.22 26.32 24.17
C LEU A 1033 8.97 26.08 25.47
N ILE A 1034 9.74 24.98 25.57
CA ILE A 1034 10.56 24.67 26.76
C ILE A 1034 11.57 25.78 27.04
N LEU A 1035 12.17 26.35 25.98
CA LEU A 1035 13.09 27.49 26.06
C LEU A 1035 12.40 28.83 26.31
N ARG A 1036 11.05 28.87 26.33
CA ARG A 1036 10.22 30.08 26.42
C ARG A 1036 10.44 31.06 25.28
N ASP A 1037 10.92 30.59 24.14
CA ASP A 1037 10.97 31.36 22.89
C ASP A 1037 9.65 31.17 22.14
N TYR A 1038 8.60 31.81 22.65
CA TYR A 1038 7.24 31.68 22.13
C TYR A 1038 7.14 32.15 20.67
N ALA A 1039 7.92 33.16 20.28
CA ALA A 1039 7.96 33.69 18.92
C ALA A 1039 8.52 32.66 17.93
N ALA A 1040 9.60 31.97 18.30
CA ALA A 1040 10.14 30.89 17.49
C ALA A 1040 9.24 29.65 17.48
N ALA A 1041 8.52 29.35 18.57
CA ALA A 1041 7.63 28.19 18.68
C ALA A 1041 6.36 28.32 17.83
N LEU A 1042 5.76 29.51 17.81
CA LEU A 1042 4.46 29.79 17.20
C LEU A 1042 4.26 29.26 15.76
N PRO A 1043 5.15 29.51 14.78
CA PRO A 1043 4.96 29.02 13.41
C PRO A 1043 4.90 27.49 13.32
N TYR A 1044 5.66 26.80 14.18
CA TYR A 1044 5.69 25.34 14.21
C TYR A 1044 4.45 24.76 14.90
N LEU A 1045 3.99 25.38 15.99
CA LEU A 1045 2.78 24.97 16.71
C LEU A 1045 1.51 25.15 15.87
N ARG A 1046 1.41 26.27 15.14
CA ARG A 1046 0.32 26.52 14.17
C ARG A 1046 0.30 25.45 13.09
N ARG A 1047 1.47 25.19 12.49
CA ARG A 1047 1.60 24.21 11.42
C ARG A 1047 1.27 22.79 11.90
N THR A 1048 1.72 22.42 13.10
CA THR A 1048 1.36 21.15 13.74
C THR A 1048 -0.14 21.05 13.99
N SER A 1049 -0.80 22.14 14.43
CA SER A 1049 -2.26 22.18 14.65
C SER A 1049 -3.07 22.05 13.36
N GLN A 1050 -2.56 22.57 12.23
CA GLN A 1050 -3.15 22.39 10.91
C GLN A 1050 -3.02 20.95 10.39
N MET A 1051 -1.92 20.27 10.73
CA MET A 1051 -1.67 18.88 10.31
C MET A 1051 -2.35 17.86 11.23
N SER A 1052 -2.47 18.17 12.52
CA SER A 1052 -3.09 17.33 13.54
C SER A 1052 -4.04 18.15 14.41
N HIS A 1053 -5.34 18.03 14.14
CA HIS A 1053 -6.37 18.80 14.83
C HIS A 1053 -6.74 18.23 16.22
N THR A 1054 -6.23 17.05 16.57
CA THR A 1054 -6.54 16.31 17.81
C THR A 1054 -5.37 16.27 18.80
N ASP A 1055 -4.21 16.86 18.47
CA ASP A 1055 -3.06 16.92 19.38
C ASP A 1055 -3.30 18.00 20.45
N ALA A 1056 -3.86 17.58 21.58
CA ALA A 1056 -4.18 18.44 22.71
C ALA A 1056 -2.93 19.02 23.39
N GLU A 1057 -1.76 18.36 23.32
CA GLU A 1057 -0.51 18.91 23.87
C GLU A 1057 -0.01 20.07 23.00
N ASN A 1058 -0.01 19.88 21.68
CA ASN A 1058 0.35 20.94 20.75
C ASN A 1058 -0.61 22.14 20.85
N LEU A 1059 -1.91 21.90 20.97
CA LEU A 1059 -2.91 22.96 21.14
C LEU A 1059 -2.75 23.71 22.47
N ALA A 1060 -2.41 23.02 23.56
CA ALA A 1060 -2.09 23.69 24.83
C ALA A 1060 -0.84 24.58 24.69
N GLY A 1061 0.21 24.08 24.03
CA GLY A 1061 1.41 24.87 23.73
C GLY A 1061 1.14 26.06 22.81
N LEU A 1062 0.26 25.91 21.81
CA LEU A 1062 -0.17 26.99 20.93
C LEU A 1062 -0.92 28.07 21.71
N ALA A 1063 -1.87 27.67 22.57
CA ALA A 1063 -2.63 28.59 23.41
C ALA A 1063 -1.72 29.39 24.35
N GLU A 1064 -0.77 28.71 25.01
CA GLU A 1064 0.24 29.35 25.86
C GLU A 1064 1.13 30.33 25.07
N ALA A 1065 1.64 29.92 23.91
CA ALA A 1065 2.48 30.80 23.08
C ALA A 1065 1.71 32.04 22.61
N CYS A 1066 0.45 31.88 22.19
CA CYS A 1066 -0.41 33.00 21.79
C CYS A 1066 -0.72 33.92 22.98
N GLU A 1067 -1.04 33.38 24.16
CA GLU A 1067 -1.27 34.17 25.38
C GLU A 1067 -0.03 35.00 25.75
N LYS A 1068 1.16 34.38 25.73
CA LYS A 1068 2.44 35.06 26.07
C LYS A 1068 2.88 36.10 25.03
N LEU A 1069 2.43 35.98 23.79
CA LEU A 1069 2.68 36.94 22.73
C LEU A 1069 1.54 37.98 22.57
N GLU A 1070 0.56 37.97 23.48
CA GLU A 1070 -0.61 38.86 23.45
C GLU A 1070 -1.46 38.72 22.17
N LEU A 1071 -1.43 37.55 21.53
CA LEU A 1071 -2.28 37.17 20.39
C LEU A 1071 -3.61 36.63 20.92
N ILE A 1072 -4.41 37.52 21.49
CA ILE A 1072 -5.59 37.21 22.29
C ILE A 1072 -6.62 36.35 21.54
N ASP A 1073 -6.98 36.71 20.30
CA ASP A 1073 -8.01 35.99 19.53
C ASP A 1073 -7.58 34.55 19.24
N GLU A 1074 -6.32 34.35 18.86
CA GLU A 1074 -5.77 33.02 18.59
C GLU A 1074 -5.60 32.19 19.87
N ALA A 1075 -5.27 32.83 21.00
CA ALA A 1075 -5.22 32.17 22.30
C ALA A 1075 -6.61 31.67 22.72
N ARG A 1076 -7.65 32.49 22.52
CA ARG A 1076 -9.05 32.12 22.78
C ARG A 1076 -9.46 30.94 21.92
N GLU A 1077 -9.27 31.01 20.60
CA GLU A 1077 -9.61 29.92 19.68
C GLU A 1077 -8.89 28.62 20.07
N ALA A 1078 -7.60 28.70 20.41
CA ALA A 1078 -6.82 27.54 20.82
C ALA A 1078 -7.34 26.92 22.14
N TYR A 1079 -7.66 27.73 23.14
CA TYR A 1079 -8.24 27.26 24.41
C TYR A 1079 -9.66 26.69 24.24
N GLU A 1080 -10.50 27.27 23.40
CA GLU A 1080 -11.83 26.75 23.07
C GLU A 1080 -11.74 25.39 22.37
N ARG A 1081 -10.84 25.27 21.39
CA ARG A 1081 -10.55 23.98 20.75
C ARG A 1081 -9.99 22.97 21.73
N LEU A 1082 -9.10 23.39 22.65
CA LEU A 1082 -8.57 22.52 23.69
C LEU A 1082 -9.66 22.05 24.66
N ARG A 1083 -10.64 22.90 24.98
CA ARG A 1083 -11.82 22.55 25.79
C ARG A 1083 -12.70 21.51 25.08
N LEU A 1084 -12.83 21.58 23.75
CA LEU A 1084 -13.53 20.54 22.97
C LEU A 1084 -12.81 19.18 23.01
N LEU A 1085 -11.47 19.18 22.99
CA LEU A 1085 -10.68 17.95 23.09
C LEU A 1085 -10.59 17.39 24.51
N LYS A 1086 -10.62 18.26 25.51
CA LYS A 1086 -10.56 17.92 26.95
C LYS A 1086 -11.78 18.53 27.68
N PRO A 1087 -13.01 18.04 27.40
CA PRO A 1087 -14.24 18.65 27.93
C PRO A 1087 -14.37 18.58 29.45
N ASN A 1088 -13.64 17.66 30.10
CA ASN A 1088 -13.66 17.47 31.56
C ASN A 1088 -12.36 17.97 32.22
N SER A 1089 -11.73 19.02 31.69
CA SER A 1089 -10.52 19.60 32.29
C SER A 1089 -10.82 20.92 32.98
N ALA A 1090 -10.76 20.92 34.32
CA ALA A 1090 -10.90 22.12 35.14
C ALA A 1090 -9.78 23.13 34.85
N GLU A 1091 -8.56 22.65 34.57
CA GLU A 1091 -7.42 23.49 34.21
C GLU A 1091 -7.67 24.29 32.91
N VAL A 1092 -8.21 23.64 31.87
CA VAL A 1092 -8.53 24.32 30.61
C VAL A 1092 -9.60 25.39 30.81
N CYS A 1093 -10.62 25.10 31.61
CA CYS A 1093 -11.69 26.06 31.93
C CYS A 1093 -11.14 27.26 32.72
N VAL A 1094 -10.25 27.03 33.69
CA VAL A 1094 -9.59 28.13 34.43
C VAL A 1094 -8.69 28.96 33.54
N ASN A 1095 -7.89 28.34 32.66
CA ASN A 1095 -7.00 29.07 31.76
C ASN A 1095 -7.78 29.92 30.74
N LEU A 1096 -8.84 29.37 30.14
CA LEU A 1096 -9.73 30.14 29.26
C LEU A 1096 -10.46 31.25 30.03
N GLY A 1097 -10.99 30.95 31.22
CA GLY A 1097 -11.66 31.94 32.06
C GLY A 1097 -10.74 33.10 32.46
N ARG A 1098 -9.46 32.80 32.76
CA ARG A 1098 -8.44 33.83 33.04
C ARG A 1098 -8.19 34.72 31.82
N LEU A 1099 -8.08 34.14 30.63
CA LEU A 1099 -7.94 34.90 29.39
C LEU A 1099 -9.16 35.79 29.14
N LEU A 1100 -10.38 35.26 29.30
CA LEU A 1100 -11.63 36.02 29.11
C LEU A 1100 -11.76 37.16 30.13
N ALA A 1101 -11.41 36.92 31.40
CA ALA A 1101 -11.37 37.95 32.43
C ALA A 1101 -10.36 39.06 32.09
N GLN A 1102 -9.20 38.73 31.51
CA GLN A 1102 -8.20 39.71 31.10
C GLN A 1102 -8.68 40.63 29.97
N ILE A 1103 -9.54 40.12 29.09
CA ILE A 1103 -10.04 40.87 27.92
C ILE A 1103 -11.38 41.58 28.20
N GLY A 1104 -11.90 41.46 29.43
CA GLY A 1104 -13.14 42.10 29.88
C GLY A 1104 -14.42 41.29 29.62
N GLU A 1105 -14.31 40.04 29.17
CA GLU A 1105 -15.46 39.11 29.02
C GLU A 1105 -15.75 38.41 30.35
N GLU A 1106 -16.09 39.24 31.31
CA GLU A 1106 -16.14 38.89 32.71
C GLU A 1106 -17.27 37.90 33.07
N ALA A 1107 -18.41 37.96 32.39
CA ALA A 1107 -19.54 37.04 32.63
C ALA A 1107 -19.21 35.60 32.20
N GLU A 1108 -18.64 35.43 30.99
CA GLU A 1108 -18.24 34.12 30.47
C GLU A 1108 -17.10 33.51 31.31
N ALA A 1109 -16.19 34.34 31.83
CA ALA A 1109 -15.15 33.90 32.73
C ALA A 1109 -15.72 33.31 34.05
N VAL A 1110 -16.77 33.92 34.62
CA VAL A 1110 -17.44 33.38 35.82
C VAL A 1110 -18.07 32.03 35.53
N ASP A 1111 -18.75 31.87 34.39
CA ASP A 1111 -19.35 30.60 33.99
C ASP A 1111 -18.29 29.50 33.82
N LEU A 1112 -17.14 29.84 33.22
CA LEU A 1112 -16.02 28.92 33.06
C LEU A 1112 -15.39 28.50 34.39
N TYR A 1113 -15.29 29.40 35.37
CA TYR A 1113 -14.82 29.03 36.70
C TYR A 1113 -15.84 28.16 37.44
N ALA A 1114 -17.14 28.41 37.27
CA ALA A 1114 -18.19 27.55 37.81
C ALA A 1114 -18.14 26.16 37.18
N ASP A 1115 -17.97 26.05 35.86
CA ASP A 1115 -17.73 24.80 35.14
C ASP A 1115 -16.50 24.08 35.71
N ALA A 1116 -15.38 24.79 35.93
CA ALA A 1116 -14.16 24.21 36.48
C ALA A 1116 -14.37 23.63 37.89
N ILE A 1117 -15.11 24.34 38.75
CA ILE A 1117 -15.50 23.90 40.10
C ILE A 1117 -16.40 22.67 40.02
N GLN A 1118 -17.36 22.63 39.09
CA GLN A 1118 -18.24 21.48 38.91
C GLN A 1118 -17.47 20.24 38.41
N ILE A 1119 -16.53 20.44 37.48
CA ILE A 1119 -15.67 19.38 36.95
C ILE A 1119 -14.77 18.81 38.04
N ASN A 1120 -14.13 19.68 38.84
CA ASN A 1120 -13.28 19.27 39.94
C ASN A 1120 -13.49 20.19 41.16
N PRO A 1121 -14.38 19.82 42.10
CA PRO A 1121 -14.61 20.58 43.32
C PRO A 1121 -13.38 20.68 44.24
N GLY A 1122 -12.37 19.85 44.04
CA GLY A 1122 -11.09 19.91 44.75
C GLY A 1122 -10.06 20.85 44.13
N TYR A 1123 -10.39 21.60 43.08
CA TYR A 1123 -9.46 22.49 42.39
C TYR A 1123 -9.52 23.91 42.95
N GLY A 1124 -8.80 24.17 44.04
CA GLY A 1124 -8.83 25.47 44.76
C GLY A 1124 -8.56 26.67 43.86
N ASN A 1125 -7.68 26.52 42.87
CA ASN A 1125 -7.38 27.57 41.88
C ASN A 1125 -8.62 28.12 41.16
N ALA A 1126 -9.64 27.29 40.88
CA ALA A 1126 -10.88 27.78 40.26
C ALA A 1126 -11.68 28.71 41.18
N TYR A 1127 -11.76 28.37 42.47
CA TYR A 1127 -12.43 29.21 43.48
C TYR A 1127 -11.71 30.55 43.67
N PHE A 1128 -10.37 30.54 43.73
CA PHE A 1128 -9.62 31.78 43.92
C PHE A 1128 -9.74 32.72 42.71
N ASN A 1129 -9.65 32.20 41.47
CA ASN A 1129 -9.85 33.04 40.28
C ASN A 1129 -11.30 33.56 40.16
N ALA A 1130 -12.31 32.76 40.53
CA ALA A 1130 -13.70 33.21 40.59
C ALA A 1130 -13.91 34.29 41.66
N GLY A 1131 -13.35 34.10 42.85
CA GLY A 1131 -13.39 35.07 43.95
C GLY A 1131 -12.73 36.39 43.57
N ASP A 1132 -11.55 36.34 42.94
CA ASP A 1132 -10.81 37.52 42.47
C ASP A 1132 -11.65 38.34 41.48
N LEU A 1133 -12.31 37.65 40.55
CA LEU A 1133 -13.15 38.29 39.53
C LEU A 1133 -14.43 38.89 40.12
N LEU A 1134 -15.12 38.16 41.00
CA LEU A 1134 -16.32 38.66 41.70
C LEU A 1134 -15.99 39.86 42.60
N TYR A 1135 -14.84 39.85 43.25
CA TYR A 1135 -14.35 40.97 44.04
C TYR A 1135 -14.14 42.21 43.16
N LYS A 1136 -13.50 42.06 42.00
CA LYS A 1136 -13.30 43.15 41.03
C LYS A 1136 -14.61 43.73 40.51
N MET A 1137 -15.63 42.88 40.30
CA MET A 1137 -16.98 43.31 39.90
C MET A 1137 -17.77 44.01 41.03
N GLY A 1138 -17.29 43.94 42.27
CA GLY A 1138 -17.98 44.52 43.44
C GLY A 1138 -19.03 43.62 44.09
N TYR A 1139 -19.12 42.34 43.71
CA TYR A 1139 -20.00 41.35 44.34
C TYR A 1139 -19.34 40.75 45.58
N PHE A 1140 -19.09 41.59 46.59
CA PHE A 1140 -18.26 41.25 47.75
C PHE A 1140 -18.81 40.12 48.61
N ASP A 1141 -20.14 39.99 48.71
CA ASP A 1141 -20.83 38.90 49.40
C ASP A 1141 -20.57 37.55 48.72
N ARG A 1142 -20.78 37.46 47.41
CA ARG A 1142 -20.54 36.26 46.62
C ARG A 1142 -19.05 35.92 46.53
N ALA A 1143 -18.19 36.95 46.45
CA ALA A 1143 -16.75 36.77 46.49
C ALA A 1143 -16.32 36.14 47.83
N ALA A 1144 -16.82 36.64 48.97
CA ALA A 1144 -16.53 36.08 50.28
C ALA A 1144 -16.95 34.60 50.39
N GLU A 1145 -18.16 34.25 49.93
CA GLU A 1145 -18.63 32.86 49.89
C GLU A 1145 -17.71 31.97 49.04
N THR A 1146 -17.30 32.46 47.88
CA THR A 1146 -16.45 31.73 46.92
C THR A 1146 -15.04 31.52 47.48
N TYR A 1147 -14.43 32.54 48.10
CA TYR A 1147 -13.14 32.40 48.79
C TYR A 1147 -13.23 31.44 49.97
N LEU A 1148 -14.29 31.53 50.78
CA LEU A 1148 -14.48 30.62 51.90
C LEU A 1148 -14.55 29.17 51.44
N ALA A 1149 -15.28 28.89 50.35
CA ALA A 1149 -15.32 27.57 49.72
C ALA A 1149 -13.93 27.13 49.21
N GLY A 1150 -13.20 28.01 48.53
CA GLY A 1150 -11.83 27.73 48.08
C GLY A 1150 -10.86 27.42 49.23
N LEU A 1151 -10.98 28.14 50.35
CA LEU A 1151 -10.16 27.94 51.56
C LEU A 1151 -10.53 26.67 52.34
N GLN A 1152 -11.73 26.12 52.17
CA GLN A 1152 -12.05 24.78 52.67
C GLN A 1152 -11.31 23.69 51.90
N VAL A 1153 -11.05 23.92 50.61
CA VAL A 1153 -10.29 23.01 49.73
C VAL A 1153 -8.78 23.20 49.93
N GLU A 1154 -8.31 24.45 49.96
CA GLU A 1154 -6.91 24.82 50.15
C GLU A 1154 -6.74 25.75 51.37
N PRO A 1155 -6.70 25.20 52.59
CA PRO A 1155 -6.67 25.98 53.83
C PRO A 1155 -5.33 26.68 54.10
N GLN A 1156 -4.28 26.40 53.31
CA GLN A 1156 -2.97 27.06 53.42
C GLN A 1156 -2.78 28.12 52.32
N ASN A 1157 -3.74 29.05 52.21
CA ASN A 1157 -3.66 30.15 51.27
C ASN A 1157 -3.83 31.50 52.01
N ALA A 1158 -2.71 32.06 52.44
CA ALA A 1158 -2.66 33.33 53.17
C ALA A 1158 -3.30 34.49 52.37
N MET A 1159 -3.08 34.51 51.04
CA MET A 1159 -3.66 35.53 50.16
C MET A 1159 -5.18 35.38 50.01
N GLY A 1160 -5.69 34.15 50.01
CA GLY A 1160 -7.12 33.85 50.02
C GLY A 1160 -7.78 34.36 51.31
N PHE A 1161 -7.19 34.11 52.48
CA PHE A 1161 -7.70 34.66 53.76
C PHE A 1161 -7.64 36.18 53.82
N PHE A 1162 -6.57 36.79 53.29
CA PHE A 1162 -6.45 38.24 53.19
C PHE A 1162 -7.58 38.83 52.32
N THR A 1163 -7.82 38.24 51.15
CA THR A 1163 -8.83 38.77 50.23
C THR A 1163 -10.26 38.49 50.70
N LEU A 1164 -10.50 37.36 51.40
CA LEU A 1164 -11.73 37.12 52.14
C LEU A 1164 -11.98 38.21 53.20
N GLY A 1165 -10.95 38.57 53.96
CA GLY A 1165 -11.01 39.70 54.91
C GLY A 1165 -11.42 41.00 54.22
N ASN A 1166 -10.84 41.30 53.05
CA ASN A 1166 -11.21 42.49 52.26
C ASN A 1166 -12.68 42.45 51.83
N CYS A 1167 -13.19 41.30 51.40
CA CYS A 1167 -14.60 41.13 51.05
C CYS A 1167 -15.51 41.41 52.27
N LEU A 1168 -15.17 40.84 53.42
CA LEU A 1168 -15.98 40.94 54.65
C LEU A 1168 -16.03 42.36 55.23
N VAL A 1169 -14.97 43.16 55.04
CA VAL A 1169 -15.00 44.60 55.38
C VAL A 1169 -16.02 45.33 54.51
N GLN A 1170 -16.07 45.04 53.20
CA GLN A 1170 -17.01 45.70 52.29
C GLN A 1170 -18.47 45.31 52.57
N THR A 1171 -18.71 44.12 53.12
CA THR A 1171 -20.05 43.67 53.55
C THR A 1171 -20.35 44.01 55.02
N GLU A 1172 -19.52 44.83 55.66
CA GLU A 1172 -19.63 45.26 57.06
C GLU A 1172 -19.66 44.11 58.10
N ALA A 1173 -19.11 42.95 57.75
CA ALA A 1173 -18.94 41.80 58.63
C ALA A 1173 -17.58 41.87 59.35
N TYR A 1174 -17.38 42.96 60.10
CA TYR A 1174 -16.06 43.34 60.62
C TYR A 1174 -15.46 42.31 61.59
N GLU A 1175 -16.26 41.64 62.40
CA GLU A 1175 -15.80 40.56 63.30
C GLU A 1175 -15.17 39.39 62.51
N ALA A 1176 -15.82 38.96 61.43
CA ALA A 1176 -15.31 37.88 60.58
C ALA A 1176 -14.10 38.33 59.74
N ALA A 1177 -14.05 39.62 59.36
CA ALA A 1177 -12.91 40.20 58.66
C ALA A 1177 -11.64 40.18 59.53
N VAL A 1178 -11.75 40.57 60.80
CA VAL A 1178 -10.65 40.52 61.79
C VAL A 1178 -10.07 39.11 61.88
N VAL A 1179 -10.92 38.10 62.07
CA VAL A 1179 -10.49 36.69 62.14
C VAL A 1179 -9.78 36.25 60.85
N SER A 1180 -10.27 36.69 59.69
CA SER A 1180 -9.67 36.35 58.39
C SER A 1180 -8.27 36.96 58.22
N TYR A 1181 -8.07 38.23 58.60
CA TYR A 1181 -6.75 38.87 58.55
C TYR A 1181 -5.76 38.30 59.57
N GLU A 1182 -6.21 38.01 60.80
CA GLU A 1182 -5.38 37.34 61.80
C GLU A 1182 -4.92 35.97 61.30
N THR A 1183 -5.81 35.22 60.65
CA THR A 1183 -5.48 33.93 60.03
C THR A 1183 -4.49 34.10 58.87
N ALA A 1184 -4.67 35.11 58.00
CA ALA A 1184 -3.74 35.42 56.93
C ALA A 1184 -2.32 35.75 57.45
N LEU A 1185 -2.23 36.57 58.50
CA LEU A 1185 -0.96 36.97 59.13
C LEU A 1185 -0.31 35.84 59.93
N ALA A 1186 -1.10 34.94 60.51
CA ALA A 1186 -0.57 33.73 61.12
C ALA A 1186 0.10 32.80 60.08
N GLN A 1187 -0.40 32.78 58.84
CA GLN A 1187 0.16 32.01 57.74
C GLN A 1187 1.33 32.71 57.04
N ASP A 1188 1.22 34.01 56.76
CA ASP A 1188 2.33 34.83 56.27
C ASP A 1188 2.42 36.18 57.04
N PRO A 1189 3.29 36.26 58.06
CA PRO A 1189 3.48 37.48 58.84
C PRO A 1189 4.02 38.68 58.04
N ARG A 1190 4.44 38.48 56.79
CA ARG A 1190 5.00 39.55 55.93
C ARG A 1190 3.94 40.28 55.11
N LEU A 1191 2.67 39.88 55.18
CA LEU A 1191 1.56 40.55 54.51
C LEU A 1191 1.23 41.88 55.19
N VAL A 1192 2.06 42.91 54.94
CA VAL A 1192 1.93 44.24 55.54
C VAL A 1192 0.54 44.85 55.30
N ALA A 1193 -0.03 44.63 54.12
CA ALA A 1193 -1.39 45.08 53.79
C ALA A 1193 -2.47 44.44 54.68
N ALA A 1194 -2.29 43.18 55.10
CA ALA A 1194 -3.21 42.49 56.00
C ALA A 1194 -3.17 43.11 57.41
N GLN A 1195 -2.00 43.52 57.89
CA GLN A 1195 -1.84 44.19 59.19
C GLN A 1195 -2.58 45.53 59.22
N SER A 1196 -2.39 46.37 58.19
CA SER A 1196 -3.09 47.66 58.10
C SER A 1196 -4.61 47.50 57.98
N ASN A 1197 -5.07 46.51 57.22
CA ASN A 1197 -6.50 46.26 57.05
C ASN A 1197 -7.15 45.62 58.31
N LEU A 1198 -6.38 44.86 59.09
CA LEU A 1198 -6.81 44.34 60.39
C LEU A 1198 -7.07 45.48 61.37
N GLU A 1199 -6.13 46.42 61.50
CA GLU A 1199 -6.27 47.60 62.38
C GLU A 1199 -7.51 48.42 61.99
N MET A 1200 -7.68 48.69 60.70
CA MET A 1200 -8.86 49.39 60.18
C MET A 1200 -10.17 48.64 60.46
N ALA A 1201 -10.21 47.31 60.27
CA ALA A 1201 -11.40 46.50 60.56
C ALA A 1201 -11.77 46.51 62.05
N GLN A 1202 -10.78 46.53 62.95
CA GLN A 1202 -11.00 46.65 64.40
C GLN A 1202 -11.59 48.02 64.77
N GLU A 1203 -11.12 49.11 64.15
CA GLU A 1203 -11.68 50.45 64.36
C GLU A 1203 -13.14 50.54 63.89
N LEU A 1204 -13.45 50.01 62.70
CA LEU A 1204 -14.81 49.97 62.15
C LEU A 1204 -15.75 49.12 63.02
N LEU A 1205 -15.25 48.00 63.57
CA LEU A 1205 -15.99 47.17 64.51
C LEU A 1205 -16.34 47.92 65.79
N MET A 1206 -15.38 48.65 66.38
CA MET A 1206 -15.64 49.47 67.57
C MET A 1206 -16.63 50.60 67.28
N ALA A 1207 -16.54 51.23 66.10
CA ALA A 1207 -17.45 52.29 65.69
C ALA A 1207 -18.90 51.81 65.46
N LYS A 1208 -19.10 50.55 65.03
CA LYS A 1208 -20.43 49.94 64.86
C LYS A 1208 -21.09 49.54 66.18
N ALA A 1209 -20.27 49.28 67.22
CA ALA A 1209 -20.72 48.89 68.56
C ALA A 1209 -21.02 50.08 69.49
N ALA A 1210 -20.54 51.29 69.16
CA ALA A 1210 -20.80 52.55 69.86
C ALA A 1210 -22.05 53.25 69.31
#